data_AF-A0A938UT21-F1
#
_entry.id   AF-A0A938UT21-F1
#
_cell.length_a   1.000
_cell.length_b   1.000
_cell.length_c   1.000
_cell.angle_alpha   90.00
_cell.angle_beta   90.00
_cell.angle_gamma   90.00
#
_symmetry.space_group_name_H-M   'P 1'
#
loop_
_entity.id
_entity.type
_entity.pdbx_description
1 polymer ?
#
loop_
_entity_poly.entity_id
_entity_poly.type
_entity_poly.pdbx_seq_one_letter_code
_entity_poly.pdbx_strand_id
1 'polypeptide(L)'
;MNRLDSTAARRRTALVASFLALSELCALQACNTTWDPAGPRPEGLGTTPAGGGPKVVWDPEHKPLPEIPLPNNAATRLDPTTATGRRVHISLDAARTGYERRTRTLFNKLDGFGAFGPISVRFDAPLDLPNLVTRHNGNDDFRDDAVFLFNVDPKCSRYGEEVALDLGRGRFPITLMNHSRRSPDPKAPGGYLLDEGDNRLFPFDPHGETMSVLASHWNEDSNGNGKLDAGEDLDGDGVLDVANFVDPKACDGKQPGTVAYDQCVADNLIGWYERETHTLIVRPVWPLQERCTYAVVLTDRLRGADGQPVRSPLPAVSPRDQMQDLTPVASLLPRYGLTKKNVAFAWTYTVGTMTEDLLAVRDGLYGKGKFARLATEFPVSGFKVWTRNEWRKRGGDSELTEEQGGKSLALQGGCATSAVTTIAGTGDGDLQICGGYADFASSGAIFAGTFRAPNFLVDKDGDATERYPADEDEAFAVDAHNGTATYGGTDVHFWCSLPRADQKPASVQCKPGNPDGQPWCKPYPVVFYTHGYGSFKGEFLLHVGRHAQMGVAGCALDSFGHGRSSVLDPQCPGALELALGKSKLAKYGYPELLTMVFAGRDRDLNNDGCGDGGADQWTANLFHTRDVVRQSVLEEIQLVRMLRAMDGKHKDQQGHILGDVDGDGQPDLGGPNSRVSAWGISLGGQLTAVLAGAEPTMNAVSPNAVGAGLTDISLRLGQGGLAEAVMLPVQGPILVGCLPVDGHQRPLQSGEGGKSCLPDVGDQPGVAGKQPAGELQLAWYAHDNAKHRVRAIARVGGVQPGDRVEIVNLDKDLRVQVAVNPRGWFRGHIAADALWPIHRRKVLGLKDGDRDPVAFADTPRLGDRIEVRVYEGATDKRRHTVNQWQWDTTFQGTTYPNGKPLVAMQEGLGYPRNTPDFRRFYGIAAHAIAPADPASWAERYFQRPHGDDHRNHVLVMPTVGDSQVPAATGVSLGRTAGLLGSWRRDPDKYKPEHGWRELFTPDPRYGVSIEEWLRKHWVIEGDARLQRWASYAYNPHVLFDPDNVSDGAARFVCAPEAPHEWSKGEFLCPNVALGTPSFGVPHPPKGQELRIARLRGDGSADAFRMPMLRPAGQHGIYNPQPFRTFDADAYMVNFTARFMASNGTQFAHVQGCDCSYRSRAGFTFNGKPDGPGLDDVSTCDDTDTAYGKVCSPVCADTWGLYSPPLTQCSASP
;
A
#
# COMPACT_ATOMS: atom_id res chain seq x y z
N MET A 1 16.88 55.50 -40.79
CA MET A 1 17.72 56.45 -41.55
C MET A 1 18.69 57.12 -40.58
N ASN A 2 19.96 57.18 -40.99
CA ASN A 2 21.13 57.68 -40.27
C ASN A 2 21.00 59.13 -39.79
N ARG A 3 21.52 59.48 -38.60
CA ARG A 3 22.87 60.05 -38.40
C ARG A 3 23.09 60.48 -36.94
N LEU A 4 24.34 60.26 -36.52
CA LEU A 4 25.08 60.80 -35.37
C LEU A 4 24.96 62.34 -35.31
N ASP A 5 25.21 63.07 -34.22
CA ASP A 5 26.44 63.01 -33.44
C ASP A 5 26.39 63.84 -32.12
N SER A 6 27.27 63.42 -31.21
CA SER A 6 28.01 64.14 -30.15
C SER A 6 27.47 65.44 -29.54
N THR A 7 27.16 65.41 -28.23
CA THR A 7 27.61 66.38 -27.20
C THR A 7 27.14 66.06 -25.76
N ALA A 8 26.98 64.77 -25.40
CA ALA A 8 26.55 64.36 -24.04
C ALA A 8 27.67 63.67 -23.21
N ALA A 9 28.93 63.75 -23.64
CA ALA A 9 30.04 62.97 -23.08
C ALA A 9 30.89 63.69 -22.01
N ARG A 10 30.54 64.90 -21.54
CA ARG A 10 31.40 65.65 -20.58
C ARG A 10 30.76 66.10 -19.26
N ARG A 11 29.53 65.66 -18.94
CA ARG A 11 28.91 65.95 -17.62
C ARG A 11 28.51 64.73 -16.78
N ARG A 12 28.73 63.50 -17.26
CA ARG A 12 28.49 62.28 -16.46
C ARG A 12 29.71 61.75 -15.70
N THR A 13 30.90 62.28 -15.93
CA THR A 13 32.15 61.80 -15.32
C THR A 13 32.45 62.40 -13.94
N ALA A 14 31.72 63.43 -13.49
CA ALA A 14 31.98 64.10 -12.22
C ALA A 14 31.12 63.58 -11.04
N LEU A 15 29.98 62.90 -11.30
CA LEU A 15 29.14 62.33 -10.22
C LEU A 15 29.50 60.89 -9.86
N VAL A 16 30.27 60.19 -10.70
CA VAL A 16 30.70 58.81 -10.46
C VAL A 16 31.95 58.76 -9.56
N ALA A 17 32.77 59.82 -9.55
CA ALA A 17 34.00 59.86 -8.75
C ALA A 17 33.77 60.03 -7.24
N SER A 18 32.67 60.65 -6.81
CA SER A 18 32.37 60.83 -5.37
C SER A 18 31.64 59.63 -4.74
N PHE A 19 31.04 58.75 -5.54
CA PHE A 19 30.40 57.53 -5.03
C PHE A 19 31.38 56.36 -4.88
N LEU A 20 32.46 56.33 -5.67
CA LEU A 20 33.51 55.31 -5.55
C LEU A 20 34.45 55.53 -4.34
N ALA A 21 34.63 56.78 -3.90
CA ALA A 21 35.50 57.10 -2.77
C ALA A 21 34.87 56.79 -1.38
N LEU A 22 33.54 56.72 -1.27
CA LEU A 22 32.86 56.27 -0.03
C LEU A 22 32.68 54.74 0.04
N SER A 23 32.71 54.04 -1.10
CA SER A 23 32.72 52.56 -1.11
C SER A 23 34.08 51.97 -0.74
N GLU A 24 35.19 52.66 -1.01
CA GLU A 24 36.54 52.15 -0.70
C GLU A 24 36.96 52.37 0.76
N LEU A 25 36.43 53.38 1.47
CA LEU A 25 36.76 53.54 2.90
C LEU A 25 36.01 52.59 3.85
N CYS A 26 34.84 52.07 3.48
CA CYS A 26 34.17 51.00 4.24
C CYS A 26 34.72 49.60 3.92
N ALA A 27 35.33 49.40 2.75
CA ALA A 27 35.91 48.11 2.35
C ALA A 27 37.30 47.85 2.95
N LEU A 28 38.04 48.89 3.37
CA LEU A 28 39.41 48.76 3.89
C LEU A 28 39.53 48.65 5.42
N GLN A 29 38.44 48.86 6.18
CA GLN A 29 38.43 48.65 7.63
C GLN A 29 37.86 47.29 8.08
N ALA A 30 37.31 46.49 7.16
CA ALA A 30 36.88 45.11 7.42
C ALA A 30 37.96 44.05 7.09
N CYS A 31 39.05 44.43 6.42
CA CYS A 31 40.10 43.52 5.93
C CYS A 31 41.45 43.64 6.68
N ASN A 32 41.43 44.06 7.95
CA ASN A 32 42.65 44.06 8.77
C ASN A 32 42.41 43.59 10.20
N THR A 33 41.87 42.36 10.33
CA THR A 33 42.19 41.51 11.48
C THR A 33 43.04 40.36 10.97
N THR A 34 44.30 40.41 11.41
CA THR A 34 45.33 39.38 11.39
C THR A 34 44.80 37.95 11.29
N TRP A 35 45.29 37.23 10.28
CA TRP A 35 45.27 35.78 10.19
C TRP A 35 46.15 35.23 11.32
N ASP A 36 45.53 34.74 12.41
CA ASP A 36 46.20 33.96 13.45
C ASP A 36 46.13 32.46 13.06
N PRO A 37 47.26 31.77 12.81
CA PRO A 37 47.28 30.32 12.56
C PRO A 37 46.95 29.47 13.81
N ALA A 38 46.75 30.09 14.99
CA ALA A 38 46.52 29.42 16.27
C ALA A 38 45.24 29.86 17.03
N GLY A 39 44.21 30.40 16.34
CA GLY A 39 42.80 30.44 16.78
C GLY A 39 41.99 31.67 16.31
N PRO A 40 40.63 31.74 16.40
CA PRO A 40 39.59 30.71 16.56
C PRO A 40 38.63 30.61 15.34
N ARG A 41 38.12 29.41 14.99
CA ARG A 41 36.75 29.22 14.42
C ARG A 41 36.19 27.81 14.69
N PRO A 42 35.30 27.62 15.66
CA PRO A 42 34.22 26.66 15.52
C PRO A 42 32.90 27.44 15.38
N GLU A 43 32.30 27.44 14.19
CA GLU A 43 30.99 28.09 13.94
C GLU A 43 29.83 27.06 13.89
N GLY A 44 30.04 25.86 14.43
CA GLY A 44 29.05 24.77 14.57
C GLY A 44 29.05 24.18 15.99
N LEU A 45 28.37 23.05 16.21
CA LEU A 45 28.10 22.47 17.55
C LEU A 45 29.37 22.15 18.36
N GLY A 46 30.50 21.94 17.68
CA GLY A 46 31.84 21.70 18.22
C GLY A 46 32.88 21.60 17.11
N THR A 47 34.17 21.62 17.45
CA THR A 47 35.27 21.41 16.49
C THR A 47 35.35 19.94 16.11
N THR A 48 35.59 19.64 14.84
CA THR A 48 35.86 18.28 14.37
C THR A 48 37.15 17.76 15.01
N PRO A 49 37.13 16.66 15.80
CA PRO A 49 38.34 16.09 16.39
C PRO A 49 39.35 15.65 15.32
N ALA A 50 40.63 15.45 15.66
CA ALA A 50 41.62 14.88 14.72
C ALA A 50 41.50 13.34 14.60
N GLY A 51 42.07 12.73 13.54
CA GLY A 51 42.04 11.28 13.26
C GLY A 51 41.72 10.90 11.80
N GLY A 52 41.58 9.60 11.50
CA GLY A 52 41.44 9.10 10.12
C GLY A 52 40.19 8.28 9.78
N GLY A 53 39.21 8.13 10.69
CA GLY A 53 38.02 7.30 10.44
C GLY A 53 37.09 7.83 9.34
N PRO A 54 36.07 7.05 8.94
CA PRO A 54 35.21 7.37 7.79
C PRO A 54 34.54 8.73 7.92
N LYS A 55 34.56 9.52 6.85
CA LYS A 55 33.93 10.84 6.80
C LYS A 55 32.53 10.73 6.21
N VAL A 56 31.58 11.46 6.79
CA VAL A 56 30.28 11.68 6.15
C VAL A 56 30.51 12.36 4.79
N VAL A 57 29.84 11.90 3.75
CA VAL A 57 29.86 12.56 2.44
C VAL A 57 28.98 13.81 2.51
N TRP A 58 29.56 14.96 2.15
CA TRP A 58 28.88 16.25 2.12
C TRP A 58 29.32 17.06 0.90
N ASP A 59 28.55 16.98 -0.16
CA ASP A 59 28.71 17.73 -1.40
C ASP A 59 27.36 18.31 -1.84
N PRO A 60 26.99 19.50 -1.34
CA PRO A 60 25.73 20.16 -1.70
C PRO A 60 25.71 20.68 -3.15
N GLU A 61 26.86 20.71 -3.83
CA GLU A 61 26.98 21.18 -5.22
C GLU A 61 27.09 20.03 -6.22
N HIS A 62 27.06 18.78 -5.75
CA HIS A 62 27.05 17.60 -6.61
C HIS A 62 25.93 17.67 -7.64
N LYS A 63 26.23 17.25 -8.88
CA LYS A 63 25.28 17.23 -9.99
C LYS A 63 25.07 15.79 -10.47
N PRO A 64 23.83 15.40 -10.78
CA PRO A 64 22.66 16.27 -10.92
C PRO A 64 21.90 16.54 -9.60
N LEU A 65 22.21 15.81 -8.53
CA LEU A 65 21.61 15.93 -7.21
C LEU A 65 22.71 16.12 -6.14
N PRO A 66 22.47 16.88 -5.06
CA PRO A 66 23.43 16.98 -3.96
C PRO A 66 23.67 15.61 -3.30
N GLU A 67 24.91 15.37 -2.86
CA GLU A 67 25.31 14.20 -2.08
C GLU A 67 25.51 14.63 -0.62
N ILE A 68 24.42 14.63 0.13
CA ILE A 68 24.37 14.97 1.55
C ILE A 68 23.50 13.93 2.28
N PRO A 69 23.57 13.84 3.61
CA PRO A 69 22.58 13.07 4.37
C PRO A 69 21.17 13.54 4.03
N LEU A 70 20.20 12.64 3.91
CA LEU A 70 18.79 12.95 3.66
C LEU A 70 17.91 12.20 4.65
N PRO A 71 16.80 12.79 5.14
CA PRO A 71 16.37 14.17 4.96
C PRO A 71 17.30 15.19 5.64
N ASN A 72 17.32 16.43 5.12
CA ASN A 72 18.18 17.50 5.61
C ASN A 72 17.66 18.89 5.25
N ASN A 73 17.69 19.83 6.18
CA ASN A 73 17.29 21.22 5.98
C ASN A 73 18.16 21.97 4.96
N ALA A 74 19.38 21.51 4.66
CA ALA A 74 20.19 22.01 3.54
C ALA A 74 19.58 21.68 2.16
N ALA A 75 18.73 20.65 2.07
CA ALA A 75 17.92 20.35 0.88
C ALA A 75 16.55 21.06 0.91
N THR A 76 16.44 22.16 1.66
CA THR A 76 15.23 22.99 1.73
C THR A 76 15.58 24.45 1.46
N ARG A 77 14.58 25.23 1.04
CA ARG A 77 14.64 26.68 1.00
C ARG A 77 13.69 27.26 2.05
N LEU A 78 14.03 28.43 2.58
CA LEU A 78 13.14 29.17 3.48
C LEU A 78 11.96 29.74 2.69
N ASP A 79 10.75 29.54 3.20
CA ASP A 79 9.53 30.08 2.63
C ASP A 79 8.51 30.38 3.75
N PRO A 80 8.34 31.66 4.13
CA PRO A 80 7.44 32.06 5.22
C PRO A 80 5.95 31.88 4.88
N THR A 81 5.59 31.53 3.64
CA THR A 81 4.21 31.26 3.24
C THR A 81 3.73 29.84 3.61
N THR A 82 4.65 28.98 4.07
CA THR A 82 4.38 27.59 4.46
C THR A 82 4.27 27.43 5.97
N ALA A 83 3.60 26.36 6.43
CA ALA A 83 3.37 26.13 7.85
C ALA A 83 4.65 25.91 8.67
N THR A 84 5.70 25.39 8.06
CA THR A 84 7.01 25.14 8.69
C THR A 84 8.03 26.27 8.45
N GLY A 85 7.71 27.21 7.56
CA GLY A 85 8.68 28.20 7.07
C GLY A 85 9.70 27.65 6.07
N ARG A 86 9.51 26.43 5.54
CA ARG A 86 10.43 25.75 4.61
C ARG A 86 9.69 25.15 3.42
N ARG A 87 10.39 24.95 2.31
CA ARG A 87 10.00 24.05 1.22
C ARG A 87 11.14 23.13 0.87
N VAL A 88 10.82 21.87 0.63
CA VAL A 88 11.76 20.92 0.01
C VAL A 88 12.24 21.50 -1.33
N HIS A 89 13.53 21.33 -1.62
CA HIS A 89 14.19 21.90 -2.80
C HIS A 89 14.97 20.83 -3.56
N ILE A 90 14.33 20.28 -4.58
CA ILE A 90 14.84 19.26 -5.48
C ILE A 90 15.03 19.85 -6.88
N SER A 91 16.20 19.63 -7.46
CA SER A 91 16.52 20.08 -8.82
C SER A 91 15.57 19.45 -9.86
N LEU A 92 15.04 20.27 -10.77
CA LEU A 92 14.27 19.80 -11.93
C LEU A 92 15.17 19.43 -13.11
N ASP A 93 16.42 19.90 -13.13
CA ASP A 93 17.37 19.64 -14.22
C ASP A 93 17.91 18.20 -14.17
N ALA A 94 17.85 17.59 -13.00
CA ALA A 94 18.18 16.18 -12.78
C ALA A 94 17.14 15.21 -13.37
N ALA A 95 15.94 15.70 -13.72
CA ALA A 95 14.87 14.85 -14.22
C ALA A 95 15.21 14.30 -15.61
N ARG A 96 15.29 12.98 -15.75
CA ARG A 96 15.50 12.30 -17.03
C ARG A 96 14.23 12.21 -17.87
N THR A 97 13.06 12.21 -17.23
CA THR A 97 11.75 12.11 -17.88
C THR A 97 10.80 13.22 -17.43
N GLY A 98 9.78 13.50 -18.25
CA GLY A 98 8.64 14.32 -17.88
C GLY A 98 7.93 13.79 -16.64
N TYR A 99 7.80 12.47 -16.50
CA TYR A 99 7.29 11.83 -15.29
C TYR A 99 8.07 12.23 -14.02
N GLU A 100 9.39 12.10 -14.07
CA GLU A 100 10.26 12.49 -12.96
C GLU A 100 10.17 13.99 -12.69
N ARG A 101 10.11 14.82 -13.74
CA ARG A 101 9.97 16.28 -13.63
C ARG A 101 8.67 16.68 -12.94
N ARG A 102 7.53 16.05 -13.28
CA ARG A 102 6.23 16.28 -12.61
C ARG A 102 6.31 15.89 -11.13
N THR A 103 6.86 14.72 -10.85
CA THR A 103 7.05 14.23 -9.47
C THR A 103 7.92 15.19 -8.64
N ARG A 104 9.07 15.61 -9.15
CA ARG A 104 9.97 16.59 -8.48
C ARG A 104 9.31 17.96 -8.29
N THR A 105 8.46 18.38 -9.23
CA THR A 105 7.68 19.62 -9.11
C THR A 105 6.72 19.56 -7.92
N LEU A 106 6.09 18.40 -7.68
CA LEU A 106 5.22 18.20 -6.53
C LEU A 106 6.00 18.07 -5.22
N PHE A 107 7.18 17.42 -5.22
CA PHE A 107 8.08 17.44 -4.05
C PHE A 107 8.45 18.87 -3.63
N ASN A 108 8.71 19.76 -4.59
CA ASN A 108 9.01 21.18 -4.32
C ASN A 108 7.83 21.97 -3.72
N LYS A 109 6.63 21.37 -3.62
CA LYS A 109 5.49 21.94 -2.91
C LYS A 109 5.46 21.54 -1.43
N LEU A 110 6.14 20.45 -1.05
CA LEU A 110 6.16 19.97 0.34
C LEU A 110 6.82 21.00 1.26
N ASP A 111 6.20 21.24 2.41
CA ASP A 111 6.71 22.14 3.44
C ASP A 111 7.69 21.44 4.40
N GLY A 112 8.11 20.21 4.11
CA GLY A 112 9.08 19.46 4.89
C GLY A 112 9.10 17.99 4.49
N PHE A 113 9.85 17.19 5.24
CA PHE A 113 9.99 15.75 4.97
C PHE A 113 8.92 14.92 5.70
N GLY A 114 8.70 13.68 5.26
CA GLY A 114 7.75 12.75 5.87
C GLY A 114 8.10 12.34 7.31
N ALA A 115 7.07 12.03 8.10
CA ALA A 115 7.21 11.70 9.53
C ALA A 115 7.72 10.28 9.85
N PHE A 116 7.72 9.36 8.89
CA PHE A 116 8.08 7.95 9.11
C PHE A 116 9.06 7.40 8.05
N GLY A 117 9.58 8.28 7.18
CA GLY A 117 10.55 7.92 6.16
C GLY A 117 11.94 7.60 6.73
N PRO A 118 12.77 6.83 6.00
CA PRO A 118 14.13 6.51 6.41
C PRO A 118 15.04 7.75 6.35
N ILE A 119 16.16 7.67 7.07
CA ILE A 119 17.24 8.65 7.06
C ILE A 119 18.48 7.96 6.50
N SER A 120 19.05 8.47 5.42
CA SER A 120 20.27 7.95 4.79
C SER A 120 21.47 8.86 5.03
N VAL A 121 22.63 8.26 5.32
CA VAL A 121 23.91 8.95 5.42
C VAL A 121 25.03 8.10 4.82
N ARG A 122 25.70 8.66 3.82
CA ARG A 122 26.82 8.02 3.12
C ARG A 122 28.15 8.36 3.76
N PHE A 123 29.08 7.41 3.73
CA PHE A 123 30.47 7.59 4.17
C PHE A 123 31.46 7.35 3.03
N ASP A 124 32.65 7.95 3.11
CA ASP A 124 33.74 7.72 2.15
C ASP A 124 34.49 6.40 2.36
N ALA A 125 34.21 5.69 3.45
CA ALA A 125 34.81 4.42 3.84
C ALA A 125 33.81 3.54 4.63
N PRO A 126 34.01 2.21 4.68
CA PRO A 126 33.07 1.29 5.32
C PRO A 126 33.00 1.42 6.84
N LEU A 127 31.83 1.10 7.41
CA LEU A 127 31.55 1.10 8.84
C LEU A 127 31.84 -0.26 9.50
N ASP A 128 32.11 -0.26 10.81
CA ASP A 128 32.17 -1.47 11.65
C ASP A 128 30.75 -1.94 11.97
N LEU A 129 30.21 -2.78 11.08
CA LEU A 129 28.85 -3.31 11.19
C LEU A 129 28.66 -4.19 12.44
N PRO A 130 29.57 -5.13 12.79
CA PRO A 130 29.45 -5.89 14.04
C PRO A 130 29.40 -5.02 15.31
N ASN A 131 30.18 -3.93 15.36
CA ASN A 131 30.09 -2.99 16.47
C ASN A 131 28.72 -2.31 16.53
N LEU A 132 28.20 -1.88 15.37
CA LEU A 132 26.89 -1.24 15.31
C LEU A 132 25.76 -2.19 15.73
N VAL A 133 25.82 -3.45 15.28
CA VAL A 133 24.88 -4.52 15.70
C VAL A 133 24.95 -4.73 17.21
N THR A 134 26.14 -4.77 17.81
CA THR A 134 26.28 -4.98 19.26
C THR A 134 25.60 -3.86 20.06
N ARG A 135 25.76 -2.60 19.61
CA ARG A 135 25.22 -1.41 20.29
C ARG A 135 23.71 -1.27 20.09
N HIS A 136 23.27 -1.32 18.84
CA HIS A 136 21.87 -1.05 18.50
C HIS A 136 20.99 -2.29 18.55
N ASN A 137 21.51 -3.50 18.34
CA ASN A 137 20.68 -4.72 18.28
C ASN A 137 20.95 -5.70 19.42
N GLY A 138 22.15 -5.68 19.99
CA GLY A 138 22.55 -6.59 21.07
C GLY A 138 21.94 -6.28 22.43
N ASN A 139 21.33 -5.10 22.61
CA ASN A 139 20.67 -4.67 23.85
C ASN A 139 19.61 -3.59 23.59
N ASP A 140 18.78 -3.28 24.60
CA ASP A 140 17.74 -2.23 24.57
C ASP A 140 18.16 -0.93 25.30
N ASP A 141 19.44 -0.78 25.66
CA ASP A 141 19.97 0.37 26.38
C ASP A 141 20.38 1.49 25.43
N PHE A 142 19.45 2.43 25.22
CA PHE A 142 19.63 3.65 24.42
C PHE A 142 20.86 4.48 24.81
N ARG A 143 21.41 4.29 26.02
CA ARG A 143 22.64 4.98 26.45
C ARG A 143 23.88 4.44 25.76
N ASP A 144 23.83 3.26 25.13
CA ASP A 144 24.93 2.66 24.36
C ASP A 144 24.86 2.95 22.84
N ASP A 145 23.73 3.53 22.39
CA ASP A 145 23.50 3.84 20.98
C ASP A 145 24.58 4.76 20.40
N ALA A 146 24.86 4.54 19.11
CA ALA A 146 25.83 5.31 18.34
C ALA A 146 25.21 6.48 17.54
N VAL A 147 23.90 6.43 17.30
CA VAL A 147 23.13 7.36 16.48
C VAL A 147 21.88 7.76 17.25
N PHE A 148 21.58 9.05 17.29
CA PHE A 148 20.40 9.58 17.98
C PHE A 148 19.58 10.48 17.05
N LEU A 149 18.26 10.47 17.26
CA LEU A 149 17.33 11.40 16.64
C LEU A 149 16.56 12.14 17.74
N PHE A 150 16.71 13.47 17.81
CA PHE A 150 16.08 14.29 18.84
C PHE A 150 15.10 15.29 18.24
N ASN A 151 13.92 15.44 18.84
CA ASN A 151 13.09 16.61 18.60
C ASN A 151 13.74 17.83 19.27
N VAL A 152 14.14 18.81 18.47
CA VAL A 152 14.85 20.02 18.94
C VAL A 152 14.02 21.28 18.79
N ASP A 153 12.74 21.17 18.44
CA ASP A 153 11.86 22.32 18.28
C ASP A 153 11.11 22.65 19.59
N PRO A 154 11.44 23.77 20.27
CA PRO A 154 10.84 24.12 21.56
C PRO A 154 9.35 24.48 21.45
N LYS A 155 8.81 24.70 20.25
CA LYS A 155 7.38 24.95 20.04
C LYS A 155 6.56 23.66 20.00
N CYS A 156 7.22 22.51 19.84
CA CYS A 156 6.56 21.23 19.70
C CYS A 156 6.30 20.57 21.05
N SER A 157 5.14 19.90 21.17
CA SER A 157 4.74 19.20 22.39
C SER A 157 5.66 18.03 22.74
N ARG A 158 6.39 17.47 21.76
CA ARG A 158 7.40 16.41 21.94
C ARG A 158 8.83 16.97 22.00
N TYR A 159 9.03 18.26 22.30
CA TYR A 159 10.35 18.86 22.43
C TYR A 159 11.25 18.06 23.39
N GLY A 160 12.48 17.79 22.96
CA GLY A 160 13.46 17.01 23.71
C GLY A 160 13.18 15.51 23.75
N GLU A 161 12.19 15.01 22.99
CA GLU A 161 12.02 13.59 22.75
C GLU A 161 13.21 13.02 21.99
N GLU A 162 13.67 11.84 22.40
CA GLU A 162 14.54 10.96 21.61
C GLU A 162 13.69 9.92 20.91
N VAL A 163 13.93 9.70 19.62
CA VAL A 163 13.19 8.73 18.82
C VAL A 163 14.05 7.49 18.63
N ALA A 164 13.51 6.33 19.02
CA ALA A 164 14.19 5.07 18.83
C ALA A 164 14.31 4.73 17.35
N LEU A 165 15.45 4.14 17.00
CA LEU A 165 15.83 3.86 15.62
C LEU A 165 15.97 2.35 15.42
N ASP A 166 15.58 1.87 14.25
CA ASP A 166 15.90 0.52 13.82
C ASP A 166 17.16 0.54 12.95
N LEU A 167 18.19 -0.15 13.44
CA LEU A 167 19.46 -0.42 12.77
C LEU A 167 19.73 -1.93 12.74
N GLY A 168 18.69 -2.71 12.41
CA GLY A 168 18.81 -4.15 12.22
C GLY A 168 18.26 -5.00 13.35
N ARG A 169 17.36 -4.49 14.18
CA ARG A 169 16.63 -5.33 15.14
C ARG A 169 15.55 -6.20 14.47
N GLY A 170 15.39 -6.12 13.15
CA GLY A 170 14.46 -6.97 12.40
C GLY A 170 13.02 -6.49 12.42
N ARG A 171 12.76 -5.22 12.78
CA ARG A 171 11.41 -4.64 12.74
C ARG A 171 10.90 -4.37 11.32
N PHE A 172 11.82 -4.18 10.38
CA PHE A 172 11.55 -3.84 8.98
C PHE A 172 12.28 -4.84 8.05
N PRO A 173 11.84 -6.11 8.00
CA PRO A 173 12.44 -7.07 7.09
C PRO A 173 12.30 -6.62 5.62
N ILE A 174 13.32 -6.88 4.81
CA ILE A 174 13.36 -6.52 3.38
C ILE A 174 13.37 -7.74 2.45
N THR A 175 13.01 -8.92 3.00
CA THR A 175 12.99 -10.18 2.27
C THR A 175 11.70 -10.35 1.47
N LEU A 176 11.83 -10.79 0.23
CA LEU A 176 10.75 -11.07 -0.71
C LEU A 176 10.05 -12.39 -0.41
N MET A 177 8.72 -12.34 -0.30
CA MET A 177 7.87 -13.52 -0.18
C MET A 177 7.63 -14.26 -1.50
N ASN A 178 8.08 -13.69 -2.62
CA ASN A 178 7.87 -14.19 -3.98
C ASN A 178 9.10 -13.86 -4.83
N HIS A 179 9.76 -14.87 -5.38
CA HIS A 179 10.95 -14.74 -6.23
C HIS A 179 11.10 -16.00 -7.10
N SER A 180 11.94 -15.93 -8.13
CA SER A 180 12.19 -17.06 -9.04
C SER A 180 12.89 -18.21 -8.31
N ARG A 181 12.53 -19.45 -8.63
CA ARG A 181 13.10 -20.65 -7.99
C ARG A 181 14.03 -21.37 -8.95
N ARG A 182 15.17 -21.87 -8.44
CA ARG A 182 16.04 -22.77 -9.21
C ARG A 182 15.74 -24.23 -8.91
N SER A 183 15.80 -25.07 -9.95
CA SER A 183 15.80 -26.53 -9.81
C SER A 183 16.99 -27.14 -10.57
N PRO A 184 17.74 -28.10 -9.99
CA PRO A 184 18.91 -28.66 -10.65
C PRO A 184 18.59 -29.32 -11.99
N ASP A 185 19.36 -28.98 -13.03
CA ASP A 185 19.30 -29.60 -14.35
C ASP A 185 20.68 -29.48 -15.03
N PRO A 186 21.47 -30.57 -15.10
CA PRO A 186 22.82 -30.54 -15.69
C PRO A 186 22.87 -30.11 -17.17
N LYS A 187 21.74 -30.15 -17.88
CA LYS A 187 21.66 -29.73 -19.28
C LYS A 187 21.31 -28.26 -19.42
N ALA A 188 20.77 -27.62 -18.40
CA ALA A 188 20.39 -26.22 -18.46
C ALA A 188 21.62 -25.30 -18.30
N PRO A 189 21.61 -24.07 -18.85
CA PRO A 189 22.67 -23.10 -18.62
C PRO A 189 22.89 -22.86 -17.12
N GLY A 190 24.13 -22.88 -16.67
CA GLY A 190 24.47 -22.80 -15.24
C GLY A 190 24.15 -24.06 -14.41
N GLY A 191 23.61 -25.12 -15.01
CA GLY A 191 23.28 -26.38 -14.33
C GLY A 191 21.94 -26.40 -13.60
N TYR A 192 21.03 -25.48 -13.92
CA TYR A 192 19.70 -25.39 -13.30
C TYR A 192 18.63 -24.80 -14.23
N LEU A 193 17.36 -25.17 -13.99
CA LEU A 193 16.19 -24.49 -14.54
C LEU A 193 15.77 -23.35 -13.61
N LEU A 194 15.32 -22.25 -14.19
CA LEU A 194 14.73 -21.11 -13.49
C LEU A 194 13.21 -21.14 -13.67
N ASP A 195 12.47 -21.35 -12.58
CA ASP A 195 11.02 -21.19 -12.52
C ASP A 195 10.69 -19.74 -12.13
N GLU A 196 10.22 -18.97 -13.09
CA GLU A 196 9.83 -17.57 -12.91
C GLU A 196 8.34 -17.42 -12.52
N GLY A 197 7.60 -18.52 -12.32
CA GLY A 197 6.17 -18.48 -12.02
C GLY A 197 5.82 -17.80 -10.70
N ASP A 198 6.74 -17.85 -9.72
CA ASP A 198 6.57 -17.19 -8.42
C ASP A 198 7.17 -15.76 -8.40
N ASN A 199 7.84 -15.31 -9.48
CA ASN A 199 8.48 -14.00 -9.54
C ASN A 199 7.47 -12.89 -9.86
N ARG A 200 7.25 -11.98 -8.91
CA ARG A 200 6.35 -10.82 -9.06
C ARG A 200 7.00 -9.61 -9.73
N LEU A 201 8.29 -9.67 -10.06
CA LEU A 201 9.08 -8.58 -10.64
C LEU A 201 9.39 -8.80 -12.13
N PHE A 202 8.49 -9.55 -12.79
CA PHE A 202 8.45 -9.85 -14.22
C PHE A 202 9.57 -10.80 -14.69
N PRO A 203 9.33 -11.63 -15.72
CA PRO A 203 10.32 -12.57 -16.24
C PRO A 203 11.61 -11.90 -16.78
N PHE A 204 12.63 -12.71 -17.03
CA PHE A 204 13.94 -12.29 -17.53
C PHE A 204 14.66 -11.26 -16.66
N ASP A 205 14.28 -11.20 -15.39
CA ASP A 205 14.95 -10.40 -14.38
C ASP A 205 16.32 -11.02 -14.05
N PRO A 206 17.44 -10.32 -14.28
CA PRO A 206 18.76 -10.86 -13.98
C PRO A 206 18.94 -11.14 -12.48
N HIS A 207 18.22 -10.40 -11.63
CA HIS A 207 18.21 -10.65 -10.19
C HIS A 207 17.02 -11.52 -9.77
N GLY A 208 16.30 -12.20 -10.68
CA GLY A 208 15.02 -12.87 -10.41
C GLY A 208 15.05 -13.87 -9.24
N GLU A 209 16.23 -14.41 -8.93
CA GLU A 209 16.47 -15.35 -7.82
C GLU A 209 16.78 -14.66 -6.48
N THR A 210 16.99 -13.34 -6.49
CA THR A 210 17.31 -12.59 -5.28
C THR A 210 16.12 -12.47 -4.36
N MET A 211 16.36 -12.61 -3.06
CA MET A 211 15.33 -12.45 -2.02
C MET A 211 15.10 -10.99 -1.61
N SER A 212 15.55 -10.00 -2.37
CA SER A 212 15.30 -8.58 -2.08
C SER A 212 15.20 -7.75 -3.35
N VAL A 213 14.40 -6.69 -3.31
CA VAL A 213 14.35 -5.66 -4.36
C VAL A 213 15.40 -4.57 -4.18
N LEU A 214 15.95 -4.44 -2.97
CA LEU A 214 16.83 -3.35 -2.61
C LEU A 214 18.30 -3.72 -2.70
N ALA A 215 18.69 -4.93 -2.30
CA ALA A 215 20.08 -5.29 -2.19
C ALA A 215 20.35 -6.70 -2.73
N SER A 216 21.52 -6.86 -3.35
CA SER A 216 22.04 -8.16 -3.72
C SER A 216 22.47 -8.95 -2.49
N HIS A 217 22.31 -10.27 -2.58
CA HIS A 217 22.84 -11.23 -1.61
C HIS A 217 23.86 -12.17 -2.26
N TRP A 218 24.31 -11.84 -3.47
CA TRP A 218 25.38 -12.55 -4.15
C TRP A 218 26.72 -11.93 -3.79
N ASN A 219 27.74 -12.78 -3.70
CA ASN A 219 29.12 -12.35 -3.55
C ASN A 219 29.87 -12.85 -4.80
N GLU A 220 30.23 -11.91 -5.65
CA GLU A 220 30.78 -12.20 -6.98
C GLU A 220 32.30 -12.32 -6.99
N ASP A 221 32.98 -11.85 -5.94
CA ASP A 221 34.44 -11.92 -5.79
C ASP A 221 34.89 -13.34 -5.45
N SER A 222 34.74 -14.24 -6.43
CA SER A 222 34.94 -15.68 -6.28
C SER A 222 36.39 -16.04 -5.94
N ASN A 223 37.33 -15.19 -6.36
CA ASN A 223 38.76 -15.39 -6.16
C ASN A 223 39.35 -14.47 -5.07
N GLY A 224 38.57 -13.53 -4.53
CA GLY A 224 38.92 -12.68 -3.39
C GLY A 224 39.92 -11.57 -3.72
N ASN A 225 40.03 -11.16 -4.98
CA ASN A 225 41.00 -10.14 -5.42
C ASN A 225 40.41 -8.71 -5.45
N GLY A 226 39.10 -8.57 -5.21
CA GLY A 226 38.39 -7.29 -5.19
C GLY A 226 38.23 -6.62 -6.56
N LYS A 227 38.25 -7.39 -7.66
CA LYS A 227 38.02 -6.93 -9.02
C LYS A 227 36.99 -7.82 -9.68
N LEU A 228 36.13 -7.24 -10.52
CA LEU A 228 35.22 -7.99 -11.36
C LEU A 228 35.99 -8.70 -12.48
N ASP A 229 36.22 -10.00 -12.33
CA ASP A 229 36.83 -10.84 -13.35
C ASP A 229 35.80 -11.45 -14.31
N ALA A 230 36.26 -11.97 -15.45
CA ALA A 230 35.39 -12.55 -16.46
C ALA A 230 34.62 -13.76 -15.90
N GLY A 231 33.29 -13.68 -15.90
CA GLY A 231 32.39 -14.72 -15.39
C GLY A 231 31.98 -14.57 -13.93
N GLU A 232 32.45 -13.52 -13.24
CA GLU A 232 32.02 -13.18 -11.87
C GLU A 232 30.74 -12.33 -11.86
N ASP A 233 30.54 -11.50 -12.88
CA ASP A 233 29.34 -10.68 -13.09
C ASP A 233 28.10 -11.56 -13.39
N LEU A 234 27.35 -11.91 -12.35
CA LEU A 234 26.23 -12.85 -12.41
C LEU A 234 24.98 -12.21 -13.04
N ASP A 235 24.80 -10.90 -12.87
CA ASP A 235 23.64 -10.16 -13.37
C ASP A 235 23.96 -9.25 -14.57
N GLY A 236 25.23 -9.06 -14.91
CA GLY A 236 25.69 -8.38 -16.11
C GLY A 236 25.70 -6.85 -15.99
N ASP A 237 25.67 -6.30 -14.77
CA ASP A 237 25.60 -4.86 -14.53
C ASP A 237 26.99 -4.17 -14.51
N GLY A 238 28.07 -4.96 -14.54
CA GLY A 238 29.45 -4.47 -14.54
C GLY A 238 29.95 -3.98 -13.18
N VAL A 239 29.22 -4.25 -12.09
CA VAL A 239 29.60 -3.99 -10.70
C VAL A 239 30.05 -5.31 -10.07
N LEU A 240 31.08 -5.26 -9.23
CA LEU A 240 31.45 -6.42 -8.40
C LEU A 240 30.54 -6.47 -7.19
N ASP A 241 29.52 -7.33 -7.25
CA ASP A 241 28.54 -7.43 -6.19
C ASP A 241 29.12 -8.08 -4.92
N VAL A 242 28.87 -7.44 -3.78
CA VAL A 242 29.20 -7.97 -2.45
C VAL A 242 27.91 -8.15 -1.67
N ALA A 243 27.67 -9.37 -1.21
CA ALA A 243 26.45 -9.72 -0.51
C ALA A 243 26.18 -8.75 0.66
N ASN A 244 24.98 -8.17 0.69
CA ASN A 244 24.60 -7.17 1.68
C ASN A 244 24.26 -7.80 3.04
N PHE A 245 25.28 -8.40 3.67
CA PHE A 245 25.23 -9.06 4.97
C PHE A 245 26.14 -8.37 5.98
N VAL A 246 25.99 -8.63 7.29
CA VAL A 246 26.99 -8.17 8.28
C VAL A 246 28.35 -8.81 8.02
N ASP A 247 28.37 -10.11 7.73
CA ASP A 247 29.50 -10.83 7.17
C ASP A 247 29.15 -11.22 5.72
N PRO A 248 29.81 -10.66 4.69
CA PRO A 248 29.53 -10.99 3.29
C PRO A 248 29.62 -12.48 2.96
N LYS A 249 30.32 -13.27 3.79
CA LYS A 249 30.54 -14.71 3.60
C LYS A 249 29.58 -15.59 4.42
N ALA A 250 28.60 -15.00 5.11
CA ALA A 250 27.73 -15.71 6.05
C ALA A 250 27.02 -16.94 5.43
N CYS A 251 26.73 -16.89 4.13
CA CYS A 251 26.04 -17.96 3.41
C CYS A 251 26.95 -18.77 2.46
N ASP A 252 28.27 -18.57 2.52
CA ASP A 252 29.23 -19.36 1.74
C ASP A 252 29.10 -20.86 2.07
N GLY A 253 29.17 -21.70 1.04
CA GLY A 253 29.05 -23.16 1.18
C GLY A 253 27.63 -23.69 1.35
N LYS A 254 26.61 -22.82 1.42
CA LYS A 254 25.19 -23.23 1.33
C LYS A 254 24.77 -23.26 -0.14
N GLN A 255 24.05 -24.30 -0.54
CA GLN A 255 23.60 -24.45 -1.92
C GLN A 255 22.38 -23.54 -2.18
N PRO A 256 22.44 -22.59 -3.15
CA PRO A 256 21.29 -21.77 -3.49
C PRO A 256 20.09 -22.61 -3.98
N GLY A 257 18.88 -22.09 -3.79
CA GLY A 257 17.64 -22.83 -4.09
C GLY A 257 17.30 -23.91 -3.06
N THR A 258 17.96 -23.89 -1.90
CA THR A 258 17.62 -24.76 -0.75
C THR A 258 17.10 -23.92 0.40
N VAL A 259 16.19 -24.47 1.20
CA VAL A 259 15.65 -23.83 2.41
C VAL A 259 16.77 -23.35 3.35
N ALA A 260 17.87 -24.11 3.46
CA ALA A 260 19.00 -23.74 4.30
C ALA A 260 19.75 -22.49 3.81
N TYR A 261 19.79 -22.26 2.49
CA TYR A 261 20.33 -21.04 1.90
C TYR A 261 19.38 -19.87 2.13
N ASP A 262 18.09 -20.04 1.85
CA ASP A 262 17.08 -18.99 2.00
C ASP A 262 16.95 -18.52 3.46
N GLN A 263 17.00 -19.47 4.42
CA GLN A 263 17.08 -19.15 5.86
C GLN A 263 18.33 -18.33 6.19
N CYS A 264 19.48 -18.69 5.62
CA CYS A 264 20.71 -17.94 5.84
C CYS A 264 20.62 -16.52 5.30
N VAL A 265 20.10 -16.34 4.08
CA VAL A 265 19.87 -15.02 3.49
C VAL A 265 18.93 -14.21 4.39
N ALA A 266 17.80 -14.79 4.80
CA ALA A 266 16.85 -14.11 5.68
C ALA A 266 17.44 -13.69 7.03
N ASP A 267 18.32 -14.52 7.61
CA ASP A 267 18.97 -14.25 8.89
C ASP A 267 20.10 -13.21 8.81
N ASN A 268 20.71 -13.01 7.64
CA ASN A 268 21.91 -12.17 7.48
C ASN A 268 21.71 -10.92 6.61
N LEU A 269 20.66 -10.86 5.78
CA LEU A 269 20.36 -9.73 4.91
C LEU A 269 20.12 -8.45 5.73
N ILE A 270 20.93 -7.43 5.49
CA ILE A 270 20.81 -6.15 6.19
C ILE A 270 20.04 -5.14 5.34
N GLY A 271 19.05 -4.47 5.94
CA GLY A 271 18.28 -3.38 5.31
C GLY A 271 18.63 -1.99 5.83
N TRP A 272 19.61 -1.90 6.74
CA TRP A 272 19.99 -0.67 7.45
C TRP A 272 21.39 -0.16 7.08
N TYR A 273 22.10 -0.88 6.22
CA TYR A 273 23.36 -0.45 5.64
C TYR A 273 23.44 -0.99 4.21
N GLU A 274 23.97 -0.20 3.30
CA GLU A 274 24.21 -0.60 1.93
C GLU A 274 25.72 -0.56 1.68
N ARG A 275 26.27 -1.72 1.30
CA ARG A 275 27.72 -1.91 1.18
C ARG A 275 28.32 -1.21 -0.03
N GLU A 276 27.61 -1.25 -1.15
CA GLU A 276 28.08 -0.75 -2.45
C GLU A 276 28.45 0.76 -2.40
N THR A 277 27.67 1.59 -1.71
CA THR A 277 27.96 3.02 -1.56
C THR A 277 28.40 3.44 -0.15
N HIS A 278 28.49 2.50 0.79
CA HIS A 278 28.74 2.75 2.22
C HIS A 278 27.68 3.64 2.87
N THR A 279 26.41 3.37 2.61
CA THR A 279 25.30 4.19 3.10
C THR A 279 24.61 3.55 4.29
N LEU A 280 24.59 4.22 5.43
CA LEU A 280 23.76 3.87 6.58
C LEU A 280 22.32 4.33 6.33
N ILE A 281 21.35 3.45 6.55
CA ILE A 281 19.92 3.68 6.41
C ILE A 281 19.27 3.46 7.78
N VAL A 282 18.80 4.54 8.39
CA VAL A 282 18.24 4.58 9.73
C VAL A 282 16.72 4.72 9.64
N ARG A 283 15.96 3.96 10.42
CA ARG A 283 14.49 4.05 10.42
C ARG A 283 13.92 4.47 11.77
N PRO A 284 13.11 5.54 11.85
CA PRO A 284 12.31 5.81 13.05
C PRO A 284 11.36 4.64 13.33
N VAL A 285 11.27 4.18 14.58
CA VAL A 285 10.34 3.07 14.92
C VAL A 285 8.91 3.55 15.21
N TRP A 286 8.71 4.86 15.42
CA TRP A 286 7.40 5.52 15.52
C TRP A 286 7.41 6.87 14.78
N PRO A 287 6.25 7.41 14.38
CA PRO A 287 6.17 8.66 13.61
C PRO A 287 6.72 9.84 14.40
N LEU A 288 7.44 10.71 13.69
CA LEU A 288 7.87 12.01 14.16
C LEU A 288 6.69 12.98 14.19
N GLN A 289 6.66 13.87 15.18
CA GLN A 289 5.69 14.96 15.22
C GLN A 289 5.81 15.85 13.98
N GLU A 290 4.71 16.00 13.25
CA GLU A 290 4.61 16.91 12.11
C GLU A 290 4.92 18.37 12.50
N ARG A 291 5.45 19.16 11.55
CA ARG A 291 5.83 20.58 11.73
C ARG A 291 6.89 20.85 12.81
N CYS A 292 7.71 19.86 13.11
CA CYS A 292 8.79 19.98 14.09
C CYS A 292 10.15 19.73 13.44
N THR A 293 11.17 20.40 13.97
CA THR A 293 12.57 20.17 13.57
C THR A 293 13.23 19.11 14.45
N TYR A 294 13.92 18.19 13.79
CA TYR A 294 14.66 17.11 14.43
C TYR A 294 16.15 17.23 14.12
N ALA A 295 16.98 16.83 15.08
CA ALA A 295 18.42 16.73 14.94
C ALA A 295 18.83 15.26 14.87
N VAL A 296 19.56 14.89 13.83
CA VAL A 296 20.28 13.61 13.74
C VAL A 296 21.68 13.84 14.30
N VAL A 297 22.11 12.98 15.22
CA VAL A 297 23.40 13.08 15.89
C VAL A 297 24.15 11.77 15.76
N LEU A 298 25.24 11.79 15.00
CA LEU A 298 26.23 10.72 14.96
C LEU A 298 27.26 10.95 16.06
N THR A 299 27.58 9.92 16.83
CA THR A 299 28.56 10.00 17.92
C THR A 299 29.89 9.35 17.56
N ASP A 300 30.91 9.59 18.38
CA ASP A 300 32.21 8.92 18.30
C ASP A 300 32.17 7.40 18.57
N ARG A 301 30.99 6.87 18.97
CA ARG A 301 30.72 5.44 19.08
C ARG A 301 30.44 4.78 17.74
N LEU A 302 30.01 5.55 16.72
CA LEU A 302 29.89 5.05 15.35
C LEU A 302 31.31 4.95 14.77
N ARG A 303 31.73 3.75 14.41
CA ARG A 303 33.12 3.45 14.00
C ARG A 303 33.20 2.94 12.58
N GLY A 304 34.33 3.24 11.94
CA GLY A 304 34.74 2.62 10.68
C GLY A 304 35.24 1.20 10.88
N ALA A 305 35.33 0.44 9.79
CA ALA A 305 35.94 -0.90 9.80
C ALA A 305 37.41 -0.89 10.26
N ASP A 306 38.06 0.27 10.27
CA ASP A 306 39.40 0.52 10.85
C ASP A 306 39.40 0.73 12.37
N GLY A 307 38.23 0.64 13.01
CA GLY A 307 38.01 0.86 14.44
C GLY A 307 38.03 2.33 14.87
N GLN A 308 38.27 3.29 13.96
CA GLN A 308 38.28 4.71 14.27
C GLN A 308 36.86 5.30 14.27
N PRO A 309 36.56 6.30 15.12
CA PRO A 309 35.29 7.01 15.08
C PRO A 309 35.04 7.67 13.71
N VAL A 310 33.78 7.69 13.27
CA VAL A 310 33.37 8.47 12.09
C VAL A 310 33.61 9.96 12.30
N ARG A 311 33.65 10.72 11.20
CA ARG A 311 34.16 12.08 11.18
C ARG A 311 33.27 13.03 10.38
N SER A 312 33.19 14.26 10.86
CA SER A 312 32.64 15.35 10.07
C SER A 312 33.53 15.65 8.85
N PRO A 313 32.93 15.91 7.68
CA PRO A 313 33.63 16.44 6.51
C PRO A 313 33.95 17.94 6.63
N LEU A 314 33.39 18.61 7.64
CA LEU A 314 33.55 20.04 7.86
C LEU A 314 34.55 20.32 9.01
N PRO A 315 35.09 21.55 9.13
CA PRO A 315 35.90 21.94 10.30
C PRO A 315 35.16 21.88 11.64
N ALA A 316 33.82 21.98 11.60
CA ALA A 316 32.93 21.78 12.75
C ALA A 316 32.14 20.46 12.59
N VAL A 317 31.62 19.93 13.69
CA VAL A 317 30.79 18.70 13.67
C VAL A 317 29.35 18.93 13.22
N SER A 318 29.06 20.06 12.58
CA SER A 318 27.75 20.38 12.01
C SER A 318 27.86 21.46 10.92
N PRO A 319 26.88 21.53 10.00
CA PRO A 319 26.70 22.68 9.12
C PRO A 319 26.46 23.98 9.91
N ARG A 320 27.02 25.09 9.45
CA ARG A 320 26.96 26.40 10.14
C ARG A 320 25.54 26.98 10.15
N ASP A 321 24.83 26.84 9.04
CA ASP A 321 23.47 27.34 8.79
C ASP A 321 22.39 26.64 9.63
N GLN A 322 22.73 25.52 10.28
CA GLN A 322 21.81 24.75 11.12
C GLN A 322 22.10 24.85 12.62
N MET A 323 23.10 25.66 13.02
CA MET A 323 23.57 25.70 14.41
C MET A 323 22.49 26.21 15.39
N GLN A 324 21.62 27.12 14.95
CA GLN A 324 20.53 27.61 15.80
C GLN A 324 19.62 26.46 16.25
N ASP A 325 19.19 25.62 15.30
CA ASP A 325 18.32 24.48 15.54
C ASP A 325 19.03 23.35 16.32
N LEU A 326 20.37 23.24 16.21
CA LEU A 326 21.16 22.24 16.94
C LEU A 326 21.49 22.61 18.40
N THR A 327 21.25 23.85 18.81
CA THR A 327 21.60 24.33 20.16
C THR A 327 21.02 23.45 21.29
N PRO A 328 19.76 22.97 21.23
CA PRO A 328 19.17 22.11 22.24
C PRO A 328 19.91 20.79 22.50
N VAL A 329 20.59 20.23 21.49
CA VAL A 329 21.26 18.91 21.55
C VAL A 329 22.18 18.82 22.77
N ALA A 330 22.91 19.89 23.08
CA ALA A 330 23.83 19.97 24.21
C ALA A 330 23.19 19.62 25.57
N SER A 331 21.91 19.93 25.73
CA SER A 331 21.15 19.65 26.97
C SER A 331 20.56 18.24 27.00
N LEU A 332 20.45 17.58 25.85
CA LEU A 332 19.86 16.24 25.70
C LEU A 332 20.92 15.14 25.85
N LEU A 333 22.15 15.37 25.35
CA LEU A 333 23.26 14.41 25.40
C LEU A 333 23.60 13.84 26.80
N PRO A 334 23.56 14.61 27.90
CA PRO A 334 23.89 14.08 29.22
C PRO A 334 23.02 12.90 29.67
N ARG A 335 21.79 12.78 29.13
CA ARG A 335 20.90 11.63 29.42
C ARG A 335 21.51 10.28 29.01
N TYR A 336 22.43 10.30 28.04
CA TYR A 336 23.07 9.13 27.44
C TYR A 336 24.56 9.02 27.81
N GLY A 337 25.00 9.79 28.82
CA GLY A 337 26.41 9.85 29.22
C GLY A 337 27.31 10.55 28.19
N LEU A 338 26.73 11.37 27.32
CA LEU A 338 27.42 12.04 26.23
C LEU A 338 27.57 13.55 26.49
N THR A 339 28.57 14.15 25.86
CA THR A 339 28.77 15.60 25.80
C THR A 339 28.99 16.03 24.35
N LYS A 340 29.06 17.35 24.07
CA LYS A 340 29.36 17.83 22.71
C LYS A 340 30.67 17.27 22.14
N LYS A 341 31.63 16.87 23.00
CA LYS A 341 32.90 16.27 22.57
C LYS A 341 32.73 14.90 21.91
N ASN A 342 31.61 14.23 22.18
CA ASN A 342 31.29 12.92 21.63
C ASN A 342 30.52 13.00 20.32
N VAL A 343 30.14 14.19 19.86
CA VAL A 343 29.43 14.35 18.58
C VAL A 343 30.46 14.27 17.44
N ALA A 344 30.25 13.32 16.53
CA ALA A 344 31.07 13.16 15.34
C ALA A 344 30.54 14.00 14.17
N PHE A 345 29.23 14.02 13.97
CA PHE A 345 28.52 14.88 13.01
C PHE A 345 27.05 15.02 13.40
N ALA A 346 26.46 16.19 13.18
CA ALA A 346 25.04 16.43 13.42
C ALA A 346 24.44 17.38 12.37
N TRP A 347 23.20 17.12 12.00
CA TRP A 347 22.39 17.96 11.10
C TRP A 347 20.92 17.94 11.54
N THR A 348 20.12 18.80 10.91
CA THR A 348 18.69 18.92 11.18
C THR A 348 17.86 18.70 9.94
N TYR A 349 16.62 18.28 10.14
CA TYR A 349 15.58 18.34 9.12
C TYR A 349 14.23 18.64 9.79
N THR A 350 13.36 19.30 9.03
CA THR A 350 12.00 19.64 9.49
C THR A 350 10.98 18.68 8.87
N VAL A 351 10.15 18.10 9.72
CA VAL A 351 9.01 17.28 9.29
C VAL A 351 7.91 18.21 8.78
N GLY A 352 7.37 17.93 7.60
CA GLY A 352 6.31 18.73 6.98
C GLY A 352 4.96 18.56 7.66
N THR A 353 3.93 19.13 7.03
CA THR A 353 2.53 18.88 7.36
C THR A 353 2.14 17.47 6.89
N MET A 354 1.61 16.64 7.80
CA MET A 354 1.21 15.26 7.48
C MET A 354 -0.30 15.09 7.44
N THR A 355 -1.01 15.64 8.43
CA THR A 355 -2.44 15.33 8.64
C THR A 355 -3.34 16.56 8.53
N GLU A 356 -2.78 17.76 8.73
CA GLU A 356 -3.56 19.00 8.84
C GLU A 356 -4.46 19.27 7.63
N ASP A 357 -4.00 19.05 6.40
CA ASP A 357 -4.78 19.38 5.21
C ASP A 357 -6.12 18.62 5.19
N LEU A 358 -6.11 17.31 5.46
CA LEU A 358 -7.34 16.52 5.51
C LEU A 358 -8.18 16.91 6.74
N LEU A 359 -7.56 17.19 7.89
CA LEU A 359 -8.27 17.63 9.09
C LEU A 359 -8.95 18.99 8.92
N ALA A 360 -8.30 19.94 8.24
CA ALA A 360 -8.84 21.26 7.97
C ALA A 360 -10.02 21.19 6.98
N VAL A 361 -9.92 20.33 5.95
CA VAL A 361 -11.01 20.07 5.01
C VAL A 361 -12.18 19.38 5.73
N ARG A 362 -11.89 18.38 6.58
CA ARG A 362 -12.87 17.72 7.44
C ARG A 362 -13.58 18.74 8.33
N ASP A 363 -12.85 19.59 9.05
CA ASP A 363 -13.43 20.65 9.87
C ASP A 363 -14.30 21.62 9.05
N GLY A 364 -13.89 21.88 7.80
CA GLY A 364 -14.69 22.62 6.82
C GLY A 364 -16.06 21.99 6.55
N LEU A 365 -16.14 20.67 6.37
CA LEU A 365 -17.40 19.94 6.23
C LEU A 365 -18.29 20.08 7.48
N TYR A 366 -17.68 20.18 8.67
CA TYR A 366 -18.40 20.45 9.93
C TYR A 366 -18.64 21.95 10.19
N GLY A 367 -18.39 22.82 9.21
CA GLY A 367 -18.68 24.27 9.30
C GLY A 367 -17.67 25.05 10.14
N LYS A 368 -16.46 24.52 10.31
CA LYS A 368 -15.38 25.11 11.13
C LYS A 368 -14.18 25.51 10.27
N GLY A 369 -13.34 26.38 10.82
CA GLY A 369 -12.06 26.76 10.20
C GLY A 369 -12.20 27.52 8.88
N LYS A 370 -11.09 27.60 8.14
CA LYS A 370 -10.99 28.38 6.88
C LYS A 370 -11.79 27.78 5.72
N PHE A 371 -12.17 26.51 5.82
CA PHE A 371 -12.96 25.78 4.83
C PHE A 371 -14.43 25.61 5.23
N ALA A 372 -14.95 26.36 6.21
CA ALA A 372 -16.33 26.24 6.70
C ALA A 372 -17.41 26.32 5.61
N ARG A 373 -17.12 26.96 4.46
CA ARG A 373 -18.00 27.00 3.28
C ARG A 373 -18.36 25.61 2.73
N LEU A 374 -17.50 24.60 2.93
CA LEU A 374 -17.74 23.24 2.48
C LEU A 374 -19.00 22.65 3.11
N ALA A 375 -19.33 23.02 4.36
CA ALA A 375 -20.56 22.57 5.02
C ALA A 375 -21.83 22.98 4.27
N THR A 376 -21.83 24.18 3.67
CA THR A 376 -22.94 24.73 2.89
C THR A 376 -22.93 24.27 1.43
N GLU A 377 -21.74 24.09 0.84
CA GLU A 377 -21.59 23.62 -0.55
C GLU A 377 -21.89 22.11 -0.69
N PHE A 378 -21.63 21.33 0.36
CA PHE A 378 -21.88 19.89 0.44
C PHE A 378 -22.79 19.58 1.63
N PRO A 379 -24.07 19.98 1.61
CA PRO A 379 -24.98 19.80 2.74
C PRO A 379 -25.40 18.34 2.91
N VAL A 380 -25.80 17.97 4.13
CA VAL A 380 -26.31 16.61 4.43
C VAL A 380 -27.61 16.28 3.69
N SER A 381 -28.38 17.30 3.27
CA SER A 381 -29.58 17.13 2.45
C SER A 381 -29.30 16.61 1.03
N GLY A 382 -28.02 16.51 0.63
CA GLY A 382 -27.61 15.87 -0.61
C GLY A 382 -27.62 14.34 -0.58
N PHE A 383 -27.91 13.72 0.57
CA PHE A 383 -28.08 12.26 0.67
C PHE A 383 -29.41 11.85 0.02
N LYS A 384 -29.35 11.05 -1.05
CA LYS A 384 -30.52 10.60 -1.81
C LYS A 384 -30.57 9.08 -1.88
N VAL A 385 -31.65 8.49 -1.39
CA VAL A 385 -31.99 7.08 -1.64
C VAL A 385 -32.83 7.00 -2.92
N TRP A 386 -32.53 6.03 -3.79
CA TRP A 386 -33.32 5.82 -5.01
C TRP A 386 -34.42 4.80 -4.80
N THR A 387 -35.56 5.06 -5.42
CA THR A 387 -36.66 4.12 -5.51
C THR A 387 -36.29 2.89 -6.33
N ARG A 388 -37.03 1.79 -6.15
CA ARG A 388 -36.88 0.59 -6.97
C ARG A 388 -36.98 0.89 -8.46
N ASN A 389 -37.94 1.72 -8.90
CA ASN A 389 -38.07 2.07 -10.32
C ASN A 389 -36.91 2.93 -10.84
N GLU A 390 -36.33 3.81 -10.04
CA GLU A 390 -35.11 4.54 -10.43
C GLU A 390 -33.93 3.58 -10.68
N TRP A 391 -33.75 2.57 -9.81
CA TRP A 391 -32.72 1.55 -9.97
C TRP A 391 -32.97 0.64 -11.18
N ARG A 392 -34.22 0.19 -11.37
CA ARG A 392 -34.62 -0.63 -12.53
C ARG A 392 -34.39 0.12 -13.84
N LYS A 393 -34.76 1.40 -13.89
CA LYS A 393 -34.49 2.27 -15.04
C LYS A 393 -32.99 2.39 -15.32
N ARG A 394 -32.15 2.60 -14.30
CA ARG A 394 -30.68 2.66 -14.46
C ARG A 394 -30.11 1.33 -14.97
N GLY A 395 -30.72 0.21 -14.58
CA GLY A 395 -30.31 -1.13 -14.98
C GLY A 395 -30.87 -1.62 -16.32
N GLY A 396 -31.77 -0.87 -16.97
CA GLY A 396 -32.49 -1.32 -18.16
C GLY A 396 -33.58 -2.36 -17.88
N ASP A 397 -34.03 -2.49 -16.63
CA ASP A 397 -35.05 -3.44 -16.18
C ASP A 397 -36.47 -2.83 -16.31
N SER A 398 -37.51 -3.66 -16.51
CA SER A 398 -38.90 -3.20 -16.65
C SER A 398 -39.42 -2.56 -15.37
N GLU A 399 -40.09 -1.41 -15.44
CA GLU A 399 -40.65 -0.73 -14.26
C GLU A 399 -41.75 -1.54 -13.55
N LEU A 400 -41.89 -1.32 -12.24
CA LEU A 400 -42.92 -1.89 -11.37
C LEU A 400 -44.10 -0.91 -11.22
N THR A 401 -45.30 -1.44 -11.03
CA THR A 401 -46.46 -0.64 -10.60
C THR A 401 -46.28 -0.15 -9.14
N GLU A 402 -47.16 0.74 -8.69
CA GLU A 402 -47.16 1.20 -7.31
C GLU A 402 -47.51 0.07 -6.33
N GLU A 403 -48.45 -0.81 -6.69
CA GLU A 403 -48.79 -2.02 -5.92
C GLU A 403 -47.62 -3.00 -5.82
N GLN A 404 -46.78 -3.03 -6.85
CA GLN A 404 -45.54 -3.81 -6.88
C GLN A 404 -44.39 -3.14 -6.10
N GLY A 405 -44.64 -2.01 -5.45
CA GLY A 405 -43.65 -1.28 -4.67
C GLY A 405 -42.64 -0.51 -5.53
N GLY A 406 -43.00 -0.09 -6.75
CA GLY A 406 -42.09 0.66 -7.63
C GLY A 406 -41.54 1.96 -7.03
N LYS A 407 -42.28 2.58 -6.10
CA LYS A 407 -41.85 3.76 -5.33
C LYS A 407 -41.15 3.43 -4.00
N SER A 408 -41.02 2.15 -3.63
CA SER A 408 -40.30 1.75 -2.42
C SER A 408 -38.84 2.18 -2.50
N LEU A 409 -38.28 2.65 -1.39
CA LEU A 409 -36.87 3.00 -1.25
C LEU A 409 -35.98 1.80 -0.91
N ALA A 410 -36.59 0.67 -0.53
CA ALA A 410 -35.88 -0.55 -0.14
C ALA A 410 -36.42 -1.81 -0.80
N LEU A 411 -35.54 -2.79 -0.94
CA LEU A 411 -35.83 -4.20 -1.18
C LEU A 411 -36.03 -4.93 0.15
N GLN A 412 -36.86 -5.98 0.15
CA GLN A 412 -36.98 -6.88 1.29
C GLN A 412 -35.65 -7.63 1.49
N GLY A 413 -34.93 -7.33 2.57
CA GLY A 413 -33.51 -7.65 2.69
C GLY A 413 -33.19 -9.13 2.59
N GLY A 414 -33.83 -9.96 3.42
CA GLY A 414 -33.58 -11.40 3.43
C GLY A 414 -33.97 -12.09 2.13
N CYS A 415 -35.01 -11.61 1.45
CA CYS A 415 -35.45 -12.15 0.17
C CYS A 415 -34.54 -11.72 -0.98
N ALA A 416 -34.12 -10.45 -1.00
CA ALA A 416 -33.19 -9.94 -2.00
C ALA A 416 -31.80 -10.56 -1.87
N THR A 417 -31.23 -10.60 -0.66
CA THR A 417 -29.92 -11.23 -0.40
C THR A 417 -29.93 -12.73 -0.65
N SER A 418 -30.97 -13.46 -0.21
CA SER A 418 -31.07 -14.89 -0.54
C SER A 418 -31.21 -15.13 -2.03
N ALA A 419 -31.89 -14.27 -2.80
CA ALA A 419 -31.95 -14.46 -4.26
C ALA A 419 -30.56 -14.42 -4.94
N VAL A 420 -29.55 -13.75 -4.37
CA VAL A 420 -28.17 -13.71 -4.87
C VAL A 420 -27.54 -15.10 -4.93
N THR A 421 -27.96 -16.06 -4.12
CA THR A 421 -27.43 -17.42 -4.20
C THR A 421 -27.76 -18.10 -5.53
N THR A 422 -28.81 -17.69 -6.25
CA THR A 422 -29.18 -18.26 -7.56
C THR A 422 -28.14 -17.99 -8.65
N ILE A 423 -27.37 -16.92 -8.46
CA ILE A 423 -26.29 -16.51 -9.36
C ILE A 423 -24.92 -16.92 -8.82
N ALA A 424 -24.84 -17.23 -7.52
CA ALA A 424 -23.65 -17.78 -6.90
C ALA A 424 -23.66 -19.31 -7.05
N GLY A 425 -23.20 -19.87 -8.18
CA GLY A 425 -22.94 -21.32 -8.22
C GLY A 425 -22.75 -21.96 -9.59
N THR A 426 -21.56 -22.51 -9.81
CA THR A 426 -21.32 -23.87 -10.33
C THR A 426 -19.94 -24.32 -9.83
N GLY A 427 -19.87 -24.82 -8.60
CA GLY A 427 -18.63 -25.26 -7.91
C GLY A 427 -18.86 -25.36 -6.40
N ASP A 428 -17.83 -25.20 -5.57
CA ASP A 428 -17.89 -25.24 -4.10
C ASP A 428 -18.80 -24.19 -3.43
N GLY A 429 -19.44 -23.32 -4.23
CA GLY A 429 -20.39 -22.30 -3.78
C GLY A 429 -21.59 -22.88 -3.04
N ASP A 430 -22.02 -24.10 -3.36
CA ASP A 430 -23.23 -24.70 -2.78
C ASP A 430 -23.10 -24.94 -1.25
N LEU A 431 -21.91 -25.28 -0.76
CA LEU A 431 -21.63 -25.48 0.67
C LEU A 431 -21.60 -24.17 1.48
N GLN A 432 -21.07 -23.12 0.85
CA GLN A 432 -20.99 -21.78 1.45
C GLN A 432 -22.37 -21.08 1.47
N ILE A 433 -23.22 -21.39 0.48
CA ILE A 433 -24.61 -20.91 0.42
C ILE A 433 -25.40 -21.35 1.66
N CYS A 434 -25.24 -22.62 2.10
CA CYS A 434 -25.95 -23.16 3.26
C CYS A 434 -25.69 -22.37 4.55
N GLY A 435 -24.43 -21.98 4.80
CA GLY A 435 -24.07 -21.14 5.94
C GLY A 435 -24.48 -19.67 5.77
N GLY A 436 -24.51 -19.17 4.53
CA GLY A 436 -24.91 -17.81 4.19
C GLY A 436 -26.40 -17.53 4.40
N TYR A 437 -27.29 -18.52 4.34
CA TYR A 437 -28.74 -18.29 4.50
C TYR A 437 -29.13 -17.62 5.81
N ALA A 438 -28.44 -17.93 6.90
CA ALA A 438 -28.70 -17.25 8.17
C ALA A 438 -28.25 -15.78 8.13
N ASP A 439 -27.13 -15.48 7.47
CA ASP A 439 -26.67 -14.10 7.23
C ASP A 439 -27.68 -13.33 6.35
N PHE A 440 -28.14 -13.94 5.26
CA PHE A 440 -29.14 -13.35 4.37
C PHE A 440 -30.45 -13.07 5.11
N ALA A 441 -31.00 -14.08 5.79
CA ALA A 441 -32.30 -13.99 6.45
C ALA A 441 -32.39 -12.89 7.52
N SER A 442 -31.26 -12.52 8.11
CA SER A 442 -31.18 -11.48 9.14
C SER A 442 -31.23 -10.05 8.59
N SER A 443 -31.05 -9.87 7.28
CA SER A 443 -31.27 -8.59 6.61
C SER A 443 -32.76 -8.27 6.52
N GLY A 444 -33.20 -7.14 7.08
CA GLY A 444 -34.59 -6.69 7.03
C GLY A 444 -34.93 -5.92 5.76
N ALA A 445 -34.04 -4.98 5.39
CA ALA A 445 -34.18 -4.15 4.20
C ALA A 445 -32.81 -3.93 3.56
N ILE A 446 -32.80 -3.71 2.23
CA ILE A 446 -31.61 -3.26 1.48
C ILE A 446 -32.01 -2.03 0.68
N PHE A 447 -31.22 -0.97 0.77
CA PHE A 447 -31.42 0.25 -0.02
C PHE A 447 -30.08 0.76 -0.53
N ALA A 448 -30.14 1.58 -1.59
CA ALA A 448 -28.95 2.15 -2.19
C ALA A 448 -29.26 3.52 -2.77
N GLY A 449 -28.24 4.33 -2.92
CA GLY A 449 -28.40 5.71 -3.33
C GLY A 449 -27.09 6.39 -3.65
N THR A 450 -27.13 7.72 -3.60
CA THR A 450 -25.98 8.58 -3.87
C THR A 450 -25.93 9.75 -2.91
N PHE A 451 -24.75 10.33 -2.73
CA PHE A 451 -24.59 11.63 -2.10
C PHE A 451 -23.45 12.41 -2.74
N ARG A 452 -23.44 13.74 -2.58
CA ARG A 452 -22.38 14.60 -3.12
C ARG A 452 -21.29 14.87 -2.10
N ALA A 453 -20.03 14.72 -2.51
CA ALA A 453 -18.83 15.00 -1.71
C ALA A 453 -17.89 15.97 -2.45
N PRO A 454 -17.04 16.73 -1.73
CA PRO A 454 -16.00 17.53 -2.36
C PRO A 454 -14.97 16.64 -3.07
N ASN A 455 -14.57 17.02 -4.29
CA ASN A 455 -13.53 16.33 -5.06
C ASN A 455 -12.29 17.21 -5.20
N PHE A 456 -11.22 16.91 -4.45
CA PHE A 456 -9.94 17.63 -4.52
C PHE A 456 -8.98 17.08 -5.59
N LEU A 457 -9.37 15.97 -6.22
CA LEU A 457 -8.70 15.40 -7.39
C LEU A 457 -9.35 15.86 -8.70
N VAL A 458 -10.20 16.91 -8.68
CA VAL A 458 -10.77 17.47 -9.92
C VAL A 458 -9.66 17.80 -10.93
N ASP A 459 -9.94 17.53 -12.20
CA ASP A 459 -9.16 17.96 -13.36
C ASP A 459 -8.87 19.47 -13.30
N LYS A 460 -7.59 19.83 -13.41
CA LYS A 460 -7.09 21.21 -13.35
C LYS A 460 -6.59 21.69 -14.70
N ASP A 461 -6.43 20.83 -15.70
CA ASP A 461 -5.91 21.18 -17.02
C ASP A 461 -6.99 21.23 -18.11
N GLY A 462 -8.19 20.74 -17.81
CA GLY A 462 -9.39 20.84 -18.65
C GLY A 462 -9.47 19.77 -19.72
N ASP A 463 -8.75 18.66 -19.58
CA ASP A 463 -8.83 17.51 -20.49
C ASP A 463 -10.02 16.57 -20.17
N ALA A 464 -10.74 16.80 -19.08
CA ALA A 464 -11.90 16.01 -18.69
C ALA A 464 -13.08 16.07 -19.69
N THR A 465 -13.76 14.94 -19.83
CA THR A 465 -15.06 14.79 -20.51
C THR A 465 -16.08 14.16 -19.56
N GLU A 466 -17.31 13.91 -20.04
CA GLU A 466 -18.35 13.31 -19.21
C GLU A 466 -18.00 11.87 -18.82
N ARG A 467 -17.36 11.10 -19.71
CA ARG A 467 -16.93 9.72 -19.43
C ARG A 467 -15.49 9.60 -18.91
N TYR A 468 -14.65 10.61 -19.13
CA TYR A 468 -13.23 10.57 -18.81
C TYR A 468 -12.89 11.75 -17.90
N PRO A 469 -12.96 11.58 -16.57
CA PRO A 469 -12.78 12.69 -15.63
C PRO A 469 -11.37 13.28 -15.60
N ALA A 470 -10.38 12.67 -16.25
CA ALA A 470 -9.00 13.15 -16.39
C ALA A 470 -8.36 13.54 -15.05
N ASP A 471 -8.56 12.72 -14.03
CA ASP A 471 -8.12 12.96 -12.67
C ASP A 471 -7.08 11.93 -12.16
N GLU A 472 -6.60 11.05 -13.04
CA GLU A 472 -5.64 9.98 -12.72
C GLU A 472 -4.20 10.48 -12.47
N ASP A 473 -3.88 11.70 -12.88
CA ASP A 473 -2.59 12.34 -12.63
C ASP A 473 -2.67 13.47 -11.58
N GLU A 474 -3.86 13.72 -11.05
CA GLU A 474 -4.15 14.83 -10.17
C GLU A 474 -3.69 14.58 -8.72
N ALA A 475 -3.40 15.67 -8.02
CA ALA A 475 -3.06 15.68 -6.60
C ALA A 475 -3.80 16.80 -5.86
N PHE A 476 -3.92 16.69 -4.55
CA PHE A 476 -4.55 17.71 -3.70
C PHE A 476 -3.79 19.04 -3.83
N ALA A 477 -4.53 20.05 -4.26
CA ALA A 477 -4.11 21.44 -4.20
C ALA A 477 -4.78 22.11 -2.99
N VAL A 478 -4.38 21.70 -1.78
CA VAL A 478 -4.87 22.24 -0.51
C VAL A 478 -3.74 22.96 0.21
N ASP A 479 -4.02 24.15 0.71
CA ASP A 479 -3.15 24.88 1.63
C ASP A 479 -3.99 25.28 2.84
N ALA A 480 -3.98 24.42 3.87
CA ALA A 480 -4.68 24.68 5.11
C ALA A 480 -4.12 25.89 5.87
N HIS A 481 -2.83 26.19 5.71
CA HIS A 481 -2.19 27.32 6.36
C HIS A 481 -2.78 28.65 5.85
N ASN A 482 -2.99 28.79 4.54
CA ASN A 482 -3.54 30.00 3.93
C ASN A 482 -5.06 29.93 3.71
N GLY A 483 -5.69 28.76 3.77
CA GLY A 483 -7.13 28.56 3.59
C GLY A 483 -7.57 28.52 2.12
N THR A 484 -6.65 28.19 1.21
CA THR A 484 -6.90 28.11 -0.23
C THR A 484 -6.95 26.65 -0.66
N ALA A 485 -7.87 26.33 -1.57
CA ALA A 485 -7.88 25.02 -2.21
C ALA A 485 -8.62 25.03 -3.55
N THR A 486 -8.28 24.09 -4.43
CA THR A 486 -9.00 23.80 -5.67
C THR A 486 -9.77 22.49 -5.50
N TYR A 487 -11.08 22.52 -5.74
CA TYR A 487 -11.94 21.34 -5.67
C TYR A 487 -13.20 21.50 -6.52
N GLY A 488 -13.77 20.37 -6.93
CA GLY A 488 -15.09 20.24 -7.52
C GLY A 488 -16.03 19.43 -6.62
N GLY A 489 -17.03 18.79 -7.20
CA GLY A 489 -17.89 17.83 -6.51
C GLY A 489 -17.98 16.51 -7.26
N THR A 490 -18.06 15.41 -6.51
CA THR A 490 -18.26 14.06 -7.03
C THR A 490 -19.48 13.43 -6.36
N ASP A 491 -20.15 12.54 -7.09
CA ASP A 491 -21.28 11.78 -6.57
C ASP A 491 -20.77 10.41 -6.12
N VAL A 492 -21.03 10.05 -4.86
CA VAL A 492 -20.58 8.80 -4.22
C VAL A 492 -21.76 7.85 -4.12
N HIS A 493 -21.63 6.64 -4.68
CA HIS A 493 -22.65 5.61 -4.60
C HIS A 493 -22.45 4.73 -3.36
N PHE A 494 -23.55 4.43 -2.69
CA PHE A 494 -23.56 3.58 -1.50
C PHE A 494 -24.72 2.59 -1.55
N TRP A 495 -24.62 1.53 -0.76
CA TRP A 495 -25.75 0.71 -0.38
C TRP A 495 -25.69 0.36 1.11
N CYS A 496 -26.83 0.02 1.68
CA CYS A 496 -26.95 -0.35 3.08
C CYS A 496 -27.95 -1.50 3.26
N SER A 497 -27.75 -2.26 4.33
CA SER A 497 -28.70 -3.24 4.85
C SER A 497 -29.08 -2.91 6.29
N LEU A 498 -30.37 -3.03 6.58
CA LEU A 498 -30.93 -2.83 7.92
C LEU A 498 -31.18 -4.17 8.62
N PRO A 499 -31.02 -4.26 9.95
CA PRO A 499 -31.47 -5.41 10.73
C PRO A 499 -32.98 -5.59 10.70
N ARG A 500 -33.42 -6.77 11.10
CA ARG A 500 -34.84 -7.11 11.24
C ARG A 500 -35.46 -6.65 12.56
N ALA A 501 -36.41 -5.73 12.49
CA ALA A 501 -37.12 -5.25 13.68
C ALA A 501 -37.89 -6.37 14.42
N ASP A 502 -38.46 -7.31 13.67
CA ASP A 502 -39.21 -8.47 14.19
C ASP A 502 -38.33 -9.52 14.88
N GLN A 503 -37.01 -9.42 14.73
CA GLN A 503 -36.02 -10.33 15.32
C GLN A 503 -35.29 -9.71 16.52
N LYS A 504 -35.70 -8.51 16.95
CA LYS A 504 -35.17 -7.88 18.15
C LYS A 504 -35.36 -8.82 19.35
N PRO A 505 -34.28 -9.17 20.09
CA PRO A 505 -34.38 -10.01 21.27
C PRO A 505 -35.32 -9.41 22.31
N ALA A 506 -36.11 -10.24 23.00
CA ALA A 506 -37.04 -9.78 24.03
C ALA A 506 -36.33 -9.05 25.20
N SER A 507 -35.05 -9.36 25.43
CA SER A 507 -34.18 -8.68 26.39
C SER A 507 -33.81 -7.25 26.00
N VAL A 508 -33.93 -6.88 24.72
CA VAL A 508 -33.58 -5.55 24.21
C VAL A 508 -34.77 -4.61 24.35
N GLN A 509 -34.60 -3.55 25.15
CA GLN A 509 -35.61 -2.53 25.40
C GLN A 509 -35.22 -1.23 24.69
N CYS A 510 -35.98 -0.84 23.67
CA CYS A 510 -35.66 0.33 22.87
C CYS A 510 -36.30 1.60 23.45
N LYS A 511 -35.48 2.64 23.58
CA LYS A 511 -35.94 4.00 23.86
C LYS A 511 -36.16 4.75 22.54
N PRO A 512 -37.16 5.64 22.45
CA PRO A 512 -37.36 6.47 21.25
C PRO A 512 -36.09 7.22 20.86
N GLY A 513 -35.72 7.17 19.57
CA GLY A 513 -34.52 7.81 19.04
C GLY A 513 -33.19 7.15 19.41
N ASN A 514 -33.22 5.96 20.05
CA ASN A 514 -32.05 5.15 20.41
C ASN A 514 -30.85 5.95 20.98
N PRO A 515 -31.04 6.74 22.06
CA PRO A 515 -30.01 7.65 22.57
C PRO A 515 -28.73 6.94 23.07
N ASP A 516 -28.82 5.66 23.40
CA ASP A 516 -27.70 4.85 23.91
C ASP A 516 -26.98 4.08 22.76
N GLY A 517 -27.48 4.22 21.52
CA GLY A 517 -27.02 3.48 20.35
C GLY A 517 -27.10 1.96 20.54
N GLN A 518 -28.15 1.47 21.19
CA GLN A 518 -28.33 0.05 21.45
C GLN A 518 -28.59 -0.71 20.14
N PRO A 519 -27.88 -1.83 19.87
CA PRO A 519 -28.21 -2.67 18.72
C PRO A 519 -29.66 -3.15 18.77
N TRP A 520 -30.25 -3.40 17.59
CA TRP A 520 -31.66 -3.74 17.37
C TRP A 520 -32.69 -2.61 17.62
N CYS A 521 -32.27 -1.41 18.00
CA CYS A 521 -33.19 -0.29 18.22
C CYS A 521 -33.07 0.75 17.11
N LYS A 522 -34.19 1.13 16.49
CA LYS A 522 -34.23 2.24 15.53
C LYS A 522 -34.02 3.60 16.23
N PRO A 523 -33.23 4.53 15.65
CA PRO A 523 -32.38 4.29 14.49
C PRO A 523 -31.21 3.37 14.86
N TYR A 524 -30.98 2.35 14.02
CA TYR A 524 -29.97 1.32 14.26
C TYR A 524 -28.56 1.93 14.26
N PRO A 525 -27.66 1.41 15.13
CA PRO A 525 -26.22 1.55 14.95
C PRO A 525 -25.79 1.20 13.53
N VAL A 526 -24.79 1.90 13.02
CA VAL A 526 -24.27 1.69 11.67
C VAL A 526 -22.80 1.26 11.76
N VAL A 527 -22.45 0.20 11.06
CA VAL A 527 -21.09 -0.03 10.58
C VAL A 527 -21.06 0.27 9.09
N PHE A 528 -20.04 0.96 8.62
CA PHE A 528 -19.77 0.97 7.18
C PHE A 528 -18.49 0.21 6.84
N TYR A 529 -18.51 -0.41 5.66
CA TYR A 529 -17.46 -1.26 5.14
C TYR A 529 -16.71 -0.60 4.01
N THR A 530 -15.39 -0.70 4.06
CA THR A 530 -14.49 -0.26 3.00
C THR A 530 -13.84 -1.48 2.36
N HIS A 531 -13.96 -1.61 1.03
CA HIS A 531 -13.60 -2.80 0.26
C HIS A 531 -12.09 -2.88 -0.08
N GLY A 532 -11.64 -4.06 -0.53
CA GLY A 532 -10.25 -4.29 -0.94
C GLY A 532 -9.85 -3.64 -2.28
N TYR A 533 -8.55 -3.66 -2.59
CA TYR A 533 -8.01 -3.14 -3.86
C TYR A 533 -8.52 -3.93 -5.07
N GLY A 534 -8.98 -3.23 -6.12
CA GLY A 534 -9.58 -3.84 -7.31
C GLY A 534 -10.97 -4.45 -7.08
N SER A 535 -11.54 -4.27 -5.88
CA SER A 535 -12.89 -4.68 -5.52
C SER A 535 -13.88 -3.50 -5.63
N PHE A 536 -15.08 -3.69 -5.09
CA PHE A 536 -16.17 -2.70 -5.10
C PHE A 536 -17.08 -2.93 -3.88
N LYS A 537 -17.96 -1.97 -3.58
CA LYS A 537 -18.84 -1.98 -2.39
C LYS A 537 -19.71 -3.23 -2.21
N GLY A 538 -19.94 -4.02 -3.26
CA GLY A 538 -20.71 -5.26 -3.19
C GLY A 538 -20.02 -6.36 -2.39
N GLU A 539 -18.71 -6.27 -2.15
CA GLU A 539 -17.95 -7.19 -1.28
C GLU A 539 -18.59 -7.37 0.09
N PHE A 540 -19.19 -6.31 0.63
CA PHE A 540 -19.80 -6.35 1.97
C PHE A 540 -21.03 -7.25 2.07
N LEU A 541 -21.64 -7.67 0.95
CA LEU A 541 -22.73 -8.67 0.96
C LEU A 541 -22.32 -9.96 1.67
N LEU A 542 -21.02 -10.29 1.66
CA LEU A 542 -20.46 -11.47 2.30
C LEU A 542 -20.43 -11.39 3.84
N HIS A 543 -20.57 -10.18 4.41
CA HIS A 543 -20.42 -9.97 5.86
C HIS A 543 -21.59 -9.21 6.50
N VAL A 544 -22.37 -8.46 5.72
CA VAL A 544 -23.42 -7.57 6.22
C VAL A 544 -24.45 -8.29 7.10
N GLY A 545 -24.80 -9.53 6.73
CA GLY A 545 -25.76 -10.34 7.45
C GLY A 545 -25.31 -10.66 8.87
N ARG A 546 -24.01 -10.76 9.11
CA ARG A 546 -23.45 -11.01 10.44
C ARG A 546 -23.61 -9.83 11.38
N HIS A 547 -23.51 -8.61 10.85
CA HIS A 547 -23.81 -7.39 11.59
C HIS A 547 -25.31 -7.27 11.86
N ALA A 548 -26.15 -7.62 10.88
CA ALA A 548 -27.60 -7.64 11.04
C ALA A 548 -28.04 -8.65 12.13
N GLN A 549 -27.40 -9.83 12.20
CA GLN A 549 -27.58 -10.82 13.29
C GLN A 549 -27.25 -10.27 14.68
N MET A 550 -26.50 -9.18 14.78
CA MET A 550 -26.17 -8.48 16.03
C MET A 550 -26.95 -7.18 16.21
N GLY A 551 -27.92 -6.88 15.32
CA GLY A 551 -28.76 -5.69 15.41
C GLY A 551 -28.09 -4.40 14.93
N VAL A 552 -27.06 -4.50 14.08
CA VAL A 552 -26.31 -3.37 13.53
C VAL A 552 -26.57 -3.27 12.02
N ALA A 553 -26.95 -2.08 11.56
CA ALA A 553 -27.06 -1.79 10.13
C ALA A 553 -25.67 -1.72 9.49
N GLY A 554 -25.57 -2.20 8.26
CA GLY A 554 -24.32 -2.22 7.51
C GLY A 554 -24.43 -1.40 6.24
N CYS A 555 -23.46 -0.52 5.97
CA CYS A 555 -23.37 0.24 4.73
C CYS A 555 -22.04 -0.01 4.00
N ALA A 556 -21.97 0.21 2.70
CA ALA A 556 -20.71 0.20 1.96
C ALA A 556 -20.76 1.24 0.83
N LEU A 557 -19.61 1.83 0.53
CA LEU A 557 -19.42 2.79 -0.56
C LEU A 557 -18.22 2.36 -1.42
N ASP A 558 -18.21 2.79 -2.68
CA ASP A 558 -17.04 2.61 -3.53
C ASP A 558 -15.98 3.64 -3.17
N SER A 559 -14.74 3.19 -3.00
CA SER A 559 -13.56 4.08 -2.90
C SER A 559 -13.43 4.92 -4.18
N PHE A 560 -12.65 6.00 -4.13
CA PHE A 560 -12.46 6.85 -5.30
C PHE A 560 -11.90 6.04 -6.49
N GLY A 561 -12.44 6.27 -7.69
CA GLY A 561 -12.07 5.51 -8.91
C GLY A 561 -12.51 4.03 -8.93
N HIS A 562 -13.20 3.52 -7.91
CA HIS A 562 -13.67 2.14 -7.85
C HIS A 562 -15.15 2.00 -8.23
N GLY A 563 -15.53 0.77 -8.56
CA GLY A 563 -16.86 0.42 -9.02
C GLY A 563 -16.82 -0.80 -9.92
N ARG A 564 -17.99 -1.18 -10.42
CA ARG A 564 -18.15 -2.23 -11.44
C ARG A 564 -19.22 -1.83 -12.45
N SER A 565 -19.36 -0.53 -12.73
CA SER A 565 -20.33 0.01 -13.68
C SER A 565 -20.07 -0.48 -15.10
N SER A 566 -18.83 -0.80 -15.46
CA SER A 566 -18.48 -1.34 -16.77
C SER A 566 -19.34 -2.52 -17.21
N VAL A 567 -19.75 -3.40 -16.28
CA VAL A 567 -20.61 -4.55 -16.61
C VAL A 567 -22.04 -4.16 -16.99
N LEU A 568 -22.47 -2.92 -16.74
CA LEU A 568 -23.76 -2.39 -17.19
C LEU A 568 -23.75 -2.04 -18.69
N ASP A 569 -22.56 -1.91 -19.28
CA ASP A 569 -22.40 -1.70 -20.71
C ASP A 569 -22.32 -3.05 -21.44
N PRO A 570 -23.24 -3.35 -22.38
CA PRO A 570 -23.33 -4.67 -23.02
C PRO A 570 -22.12 -5.04 -23.90
N GLN A 571 -21.23 -4.08 -24.19
CA GLN A 571 -20.01 -4.30 -24.97
C GLN A 571 -18.78 -4.53 -24.08
N CYS A 572 -18.90 -4.43 -22.75
CA CYS A 572 -17.81 -4.63 -21.82
C CYS A 572 -17.80 -6.05 -21.22
N PRO A 573 -16.62 -6.56 -20.79
CA PRO A 573 -16.52 -7.86 -20.13
C PRO A 573 -17.40 -7.95 -18.88
N GLY A 574 -18.06 -9.09 -18.67
CA GLY A 574 -18.93 -9.32 -17.51
C GLY A 574 -20.40 -8.94 -17.73
N ALA A 575 -20.76 -8.30 -18.84
CA ALA A 575 -22.13 -7.86 -19.10
C ALA A 575 -23.11 -9.01 -19.37
N LEU A 576 -22.64 -10.09 -20.02
CA LEU A 576 -23.45 -11.30 -20.22
C LEU A 576 -23.74 -11.98 -18.89
N GLU A 577 -22.73 -12.12 -18.03
CA GLU A 577 -22.84 -12.67 -16.68
C GLU A 577 -23.81 -11.83 -15.84
N LEU A 578 -23.73 -10.50 -15.93
CA LEU A 578 -24.71 -9.60 -15.32
C LEU A 578 -26.13 -9.87 -15.85
N ALA A 579 -26.32 -9.92 -17.17
CA ALA A 579 -27.65 -10.11 -17.76
C ALA A 579 -28.27 -11.47 -17.37
N LEU A 580 -27.46 -12.54 -17.37
CA LEU A 580 -27.87 -13.86 -16.86
C LEU A 580 -28.20 -13.79 -15.36
N GLY A 581 -27.39 -13.07 -14.59
CA GLY A 581 -27.61 -12.85 -13.18
C GLY A 581 -28.93 -12.13 -12.90
N LYS A 582 -29.21 -11.04 -13.62
CA LYS A 582 -30.46 -10.30 -13.56
C LYS A 582 -31.66 -11.15 -13.95
N SER A 583 -31.54 -11.97 -15.01
CA SER A 583 -32.60 -12.89 -15.43
C SER A 583 -32.95 -13.91 -14.34
N LYS A 584 -31.94 -14.44 -13.63
CA LYS A 584 -32.14 -15.33 -12.48
C LYS A 584 -32.84 -14.61 -11.33
N LEU A 585 -32.37 -13.40 -10.96
CA LEU A 585 -32.99 -12.58 -9.90
C LEU A 585 -34.40 -12.08 -10.25
N ALA A 586 -34.72 -11.91 -11.53
CA ALA A 586 -36.04 -11.50 -12.00
C ALA A 586 -37.12 -12.51 -11.61
N LYS A 587 -36.79 -13.81 -11.53
CA LYS A 587 -37.71 -14.86 -11.04
C LYS A 587 -38.18 -14.61 -9.60
N TYR A 588 -37.36 -13.91 -8.83
CA TYR A 588 -37.61 -13.57 -7.43
C TYR A 588 -38.05 -12.11 -7.25
N GLY A 589 -38.15 -11.34 -8.34
CA GLY A 589 -38.62 -9.95 -8.32
C GLY A 589 -37.56 -8.90 -7.99
N TYR A 590 -36.26 -9.24 -7.94
CA TYR A 590 -35.18 -8.33 -7.54
C TYR A 590 -34.04 -8.14 -8.57
N PRO A 591 -34.30 -8.00 -9.90
CA PRO A 591 -33.25 -7.80 -10.89
C PRO A 591 -32.42 -6.53 -10.62
N GLU A 592 -33.02 -5.51 -10.00
CA GLU A 592 -32.35 -4.25 -9.66
C GLU A 592 -31.23 -4.39 -8.63
N LEU A 593 -31.19 -5.46 -7.84
CA LEU A 593 -30.16 -5.65 -6.80
C LEU A 593 -28.75 -5.63 -7.38
N LEU A 594 -28.52 -6.25 -8.55
CA LEU A 594 -27.21 -6.23 -9.20
C LEU A 594 -26.83 -4.83 -9.69
N THR A 595 -27.80 -4.07 -10.19
CA THR A 595 -27.58 -2.66 -10.56
C THR A 595 -27.15 -1.85 -9.32
N MET A 596 -27.83 -2.05 -8.18
CA MET A 596 -27.53 -1.34 -6.93
C MET A 596 -26.10 -1.56 -6.45
N VAL A 597 -25.60 -2.80 -6.48
CA VAL A 597 -24.28 -3.13 -5.94
C VAL A 597 -23.14 -2.89 -6.93
N PHE A 598 -23.37 -3.02 -8.24
CA PHE A 598 -22.32 -2.85 -9.25
C PHE A 598 -22.13 -1.41 -9.73
N ALA A 599 -23.18 -0.58 -9.71
CA ALA A 599 -23.07 0.82 -10.15
C ALA A 599 -22.09 1.60 -9.25
N GLY A 600 -20.91 1.91 -9.77
CA GLY A 600 -19.88 2.69 -9.10
C GLY A 600 -19.31 3.79 -9.99
N ARG A 601 -18.05 4.13 -9.74
CA ARG A 601 -17.33 5.29 -10.31
C ARG A 601 -16.02 4.87 -10.99
N ASP A 602 -15.98 3.62 -11.45
CA ASP A 602 -14.92 3.11 -12.31
C ASP A 602 -14.84 3.95 -13.59
N ARG A 603 -13.61 4.24 -14.00
CA ARG A 603 -13.27 5.12 -15.13
C ARG A 603 -12.39 4.35 -16.10
N ASP A 604 -12.53 4.62 -17.39
CA ASP A 604 -11.70 4.01 -18.42
C ASP A 604 -10.32 4.67 -18.38
N LEU A 605 -9.31 3.87 -18.02
CA LEU A 605 -7.93 4.30 -17.84
C LEU A 605 -7.01 3.81 -18.96
N ASN A 606 -7.51 3.04 -19.94
CA ASN A 606 -6.72 2.54 -21.08
C ASN A 606 -7.35 2.81 -22.46
N ASN A 607 -8.46 3.55 -22.55
CA ASN A 607 -9.20 3.83 -23.78
C ASN A 607 -9.76 2.59 -24.49
N ASP A 608 -10.16 1.55 -23.76
CA ASP A 608 -10.90 0.41 -24.34
C ASP A 608 -12.43 0.59 -24.29
N GLY A 609 -12.89 1.71 -23.72
CA GLY A 609 -14.29 2.07 -23.56
C GLY A 609 -14.96 1.44 -22.34
N CYS A 610 -14.22 0.71 -21.49
CA CYS A 610 -14.72 0.05 -20.29
C CYS A 610 -14.03 0.60 -19.03
N GLY A 611 -14.79 0.72 -17.94
CA GLY A 611 -14.26 1.21 -16.67
C GLY A 611 -13.30 0.24 -15.97
N ASP A 612 -12.19 0.77 -15.47
CA ASP A 612 -11.12 0.09 -14.74
C ASP A 612 -11.17 0.40 -13.24
N GLY A 613 -12.08 -0.27 -12.53
CA GLY A 613 -12.29 -0.04 -11.09
C GLY A 613 -11.00 -0.18 -10.27
N GLY A 614 -10.55 0.94 -9.69
CA GLY A 614 -9.43 1.00 -8.75
C GLY A 614 -8.03 0.88 -9.33
N ALA A 615 -7.85 0.89 -10.66
CA ALA A 615 -6.54 0.63 -11.26
C ALA A 615 -5.48 1.72 -10.96
N ASP A 616 -5.90 2.94 -10.61
CA ASP A 616 -5.04 4.07 -10.25
C ASP A 616 -4.88 4.31 -8.73
N GLN A 617 -5.48 3.46 -7.88
CA GLN A 617 -5.41 3.60 -6.42
C GLN A 617 -3.99 3.46 -5.86
N TRP A 618 -3.20 2.54 -6.42
CA TRP A 618 -1.80 2.32 -6.09
C TRP A 618 -0.99 2.36 -7.37
N THR A 619 -0.21 3.42 -7.57
CA THR A 619 0.62 3.59 -8.78
C THR A 619 1.97 4.16 -8.43
N ALA A 620 2.88 4.19 -9.40
CA ALA A 620 4.13 4.93 -9.25
C ALA A 620 3.90 6.46 -9.06
N ASN A 621 2.73 7.02 -9.41
CA ASN A 621 2.41 8.42 -9.12
C ASN A 621 2.17 8.60 -7.61
N LEU A 622 3.25 8.92 -6.89
CA LEU A 622 3.30 9.01 -5.43
C LEU A 622 2.26 9.96 -4.83
N PHE A 623 2.07 11.13 -5.48
CA PHE A 623 1.19 12.18 -4.97
C PHE A 623 -0.27 11.88 -5.25
N HIS A 624 -0.57 11.33 -6.43
CA HIS A 624 -1.91 10.83 -6.74
C HIS A 624 -2.30 9.70 -5.79
N THR A 625 -1.45 8.66 -5.66
CA THR A 625 -1.65 7.54 -4.71
C THR A 625 -1.95 8.03 -3.28
N ARG A 626 -1.14 8.97 -2.78
CA ARG A 626 -1.35 9.61 -1.48
C ARG A 626 -2.73 10.27 -1.36
N ASP A 627 -3.14 10.98 -2.41
CA ASP A 627 -4.31 11.83 -2.36
C ASP A 627 -5.61 11.10 -2.70
N VAL A 628 -5.57 9.98 -3.43
CA VAL A 628 -6.71 9.07 -3.61
C VAL A 628 -7.12 8.42 -2.28
N VAL A 629 -6.15 8.04 -1.44
CA VAL A 629 -6.42 7.57 -0.06
C VAL A 629 -7.16 8.65 0.73
N ARG A 630 -6.65 9.88 0.70
CA ARG A 630 -7.23 11.01 1.44
C ARG A 630 -8.61 11.42 0.89
N GLN A 631 -8.80 11.34 -0.42
CA GLN A 631 -10.07 11.60 -1.09
C GLN A 631 -11.13 10.59 -0.68
N SER A 632 -10.79 9.29 -0.67
CA SER A 632 -11.72 8.24 -0.24
C SER A 632 -12.13 8.40 1.23
N VAL A 633 -11.17 8.70 2.13
CA VAL A 633 -11.46 8.98 3.55
C VAL A 633 -12.33 10.22 3.73
N LEU A 634 -12.16 11.26 2.90
CA LEU A 634 -13.00 12.45 2.94
C LEU A 634 -14.46 12.16 2.58
N GLU A 635 -14.68 11.24 1.65
CA GLU A 635 -16.02 10.78 1.27
C GLU A 635 -16.67 9.95 2.39
N GLU A 636 -15.89 9.11 3.07
CA GLU A 636 -16.31 8.39 4.27
C GLU A 636 -16.69 9.36 5.40
N ILE A 637 -15.91 10.42 5.63
CA ILE A 637 -16.22 11.50 6.59
C ILE A 637 -17.56 12.17 6.27
N GLN A 638 -17.82 12.44 4.98
CA GLN A 638 -19.09 13.04 4.57
C GLN A 638 -20.27 12.10 4.82
N LEU A 639 -20.11 10.79 4.61
CA LEU A 639 -21.12 9.80 4.97
C LEU A 639 -21.36 9.78 6.50
N VAL A 640 -20.30 9.79 7.32
CA VAL A 640 -20.42 9.88 8.79
C VAL A 640 -21.24 11.11 9.18
N ARG A 641 -20.95 12.27 8.60
CA ARG A 641 -21.70 13.52 8.85
C ARG A 641 -23.19 13.37 8.47
N MET A 642 -23.50 12.71 7.35
CA MET A 642 -24.87 12.45 6.93
C MET A 642 -25.60 11.48 7.88
N LEU A 643 -24.96 10.39 8.27
CA LEU A 643 -25.51 9.43 9.24
C LEU A 643 -25.82 10.12 10.56
N ARG A 644 -24.95 11.01 11.03
CA ARG A 644 -25.18 11.78 12.27
C ARG A 644 -26.34 12.78 12.16
N ALA A 645 -26.69 13.22 10.96
CA ALA A 645 -27.79 14.15 10.71
C ALA A 645 -29.17 13.48 10.60
N MET A 646 -29.26 12.14 10.66
CA MET A 646 -30.52 11.38 10.62
C MET A 646 -31.29 11.49 11.96
N ASP A 647 -31.75 12.69 12.29
CA ASP A 647 -32.32 13.07 13.58
C ASP A 647 -33.87 13.14 13.59
N GLY A 648 -34.51 12.71 12.49
CA GLY A 648 -35.95 12.79 12.29
C GLY A 648 -36.45 14.18 11.86
N LYS A 649 -35.55 15.15 11.65
CA LYS A 649 -35.89 16.52 11.26
C LYS A 649 -35.27 16.91 9.93
N HIS A 650 -34.01 16.54 9.69
CA HIS A 650 -33.35 16.81 8.43
C HIS A 650 -34.01 16.05 7.29
N LYS A 651 -34.11 16.72 6.13
CA LYS A 651 -34.74 16.19 4.93
C LYS A 651 -33.79 16.20 3.74
N ASP A 652 -33.98 15.26 2.84
CA ASP A 652 -33.37 15.29 1.53
C ASP A 652 -33.96 16.42 0.65
N GLN A 653 -33.43 16.59 -0.55
CA GLN A 653 -33.91 17.59 -1.51
C GLN A 653 -35.35 17.33 -2.01
N GLN A 654 -35.87 16.11 -1.82
CA GLN A 654 -37.22 15.71 -2.20
C GLN A 654 -38.23 15.84 -1.02
N GLY A 655 -37.75 16.19 0.17
CA GLY A 655 -38.55 16.41 1.37
C GLY A 655 -38.76 15.17 2.24
N HIS A 656 -38.10 14.04 1.95
CA HIS A 656 -38.11 12.84 2.78
C HIS A 656 -37.19 13.02 3.98
N ILE A 657 -37.55 12.43 5.12
CA ILE A 657 -36.71 12.45 6.33
C ILE A 657 -35.44 11.64 6.06
N LEU A 658 -34.26 12.19 6.40
CA LEU A 658 -33.00 11.47 6.22
C LEU A 658 -32.98 10.21 7.09
N GLY A 659 -32.69 9.08 6.47
CA GLY A 659 -32.60 7.77 7.13
C GLY A 659 -33.94 7.07 7.34
N ASP A 660 -35.08 7.67 6.99
CA ASP A 660 -36.41 7.04 6.99
C ASP A 660 -36.61 6.33 5.64
N VAL A 661 -36.28 5.04 5.59
CA VAL A 661 -36.26 4.24 4.36
C VAL A 661 -37.58 3.48 4.19
N ASP A 662 -38.22 3.09 5.29
CA ASP A 662 -39.53 2.41 5.25
C ASP A 662 -40.74 3.37 5.20
N GLY A 663 -40.52 4.67 5.38
CA GLY A 663 -41.52 5.72 5.23
C GLY A 663 -42.46 5.85 6.43
N ASP A 664 -42.07 5.32 7.60
CA ASP A 664 -42.85 5.38 8.83
C ASP A 664 -42.79 6.75 9.55
N GLY A 665 -41.98 7.68 9.03
CA GLY A 665 -41.79 9.01 9.59
C GLY A 665 -40.70 9.08 10.66
N GLN A 666 -39.95 7.99 10.90
CA GLN A 666 -38.82 7.91 11.82
C GLN A 666 -37.56 7.41 11.10
N PRO A 667 -36.37 7.89 11.46
CA PRO A 667 -35.14 7.35 10.91
C PRO A 667 -34.93 5.87 11.31
N ASP A 668 -34.57 5.05 10.33
CA ASP A 668 -34.23 3.64 10.50
C ASP A 668 -32.80 3.43 10.99
N LEU A 669 -31.86 4.27 10.56
CA LEU A 669 -30.44 4.15 10.85
C LEU A 669 -29.80 5.50 11.17
N GLY A 670 -28.62 5.45 11.80
CA GLY A 670 -27.86 6.64 12.12
C GLY A 670 -28.47 7.45 13.26
N GLY A 671 -28.26 8.76 13.25
CA GLY A 671 -28.73 9.71 14.27
C GLY A 671 -27.60 10.30 15.11
N PRO A 672 -27.87 11.42 15.80
CA PRO A 672 -26.85 12.23 16.46
C PRO A 672 -26.09 11.46 17.55
N ASN A 673 -26.79 10.58 18.27
CA ASN A 673 -26.24 9.79 19.37
C ASN A 673 -26.04 8.30 19.01
N SER A 674 -26.37 7.88 17.79
CA SER A 674 -26.24 6.48 17.38
C SER A 674 -24.79 6.03 17.34
N ARG A 675 -24.54 4.72 17.32
CA ARG A 675 -23.16 4.23 17.15
C ARG A 675 -22.83 4.23 15.66
N VAL A 676 -21.72 4.85 15.28
CA VAL A 676 -21.19 4.82 13.92
C VAL A 676 -19.80 4.21 13.96
N SER A 677 -19.59 3.10 13.29
CA SER A 677 -18.32 2.37 13.26
C SER A 677 -17.86 2.13 11.82
N ALA A 678 -16.58 1.81 11.64
CA ALA A 678 -16.01 1.52 10.34
C ALA A 678 -15.17 0.23 10.37
N TRP A 679 -15.26 -0.57 9.33
CA TRP A 679 -14.48 -1.79 9.15
C TRP A 679 -13.97 -1.86 7.72
N GLY A 680 -12.71 -2.25 7.53
CA GLY A 680 -12.20 -2.53 6.20
C GLY A 680 -11.08 -3.55 6.21
N ILE A 681 -10.91 -4.21 5.07
CA ILE A 681 -9.88 -5.24 4.85
C ILE A 681 -8.99 -4.77 3.68
N SER A 682 -7.67 -5.02 3.76
CA SER A 682 -6.73 -4.67 2.68
C SER A 682 -6.68 -3.15 2.45
N LEU A 683 -6.94 -2.67 1.22
CA LEU A 683 -7.16 -1.25 0.94
C LEU A 683 -8.15 -0.62 1.93
N GLY A 684 -9.28 -1.28 2.20
CA GLY A 684 -10.24 -0.79 3.18
C GLY A 684 -9.68 -0.72 4.59
N GLY A 685 -8.75 -1.61 4.96
CA GLY A 685 -7.99 -1.52 6.19
C GLY A 685 -7.11 -0.26 6.20
N GLN A 686 -6.43 0.03 5.09
CA GLN A 686 -5.60 1.22 4.91
C GLN A 686 -6.41 2.52 5.04
N LEU A 687 -7.57 2.59 4.40
CA LEU A 687 -8.48 3.74 4.46
C LEU A 687 -9.06 3.91 5.87
N THR A 688 -9.57 2.84 6.48
CA THR A 688 -10.12 2.90 7.84
C THR A 688 -9.07 3.22 8.91
N ALA A 689 -7.80 2.86 8.71
CA ALA A 689 -6.71 3.29 9.57
C ALA A 689 -6.48 4.81 9.50
N VAL A 690 -6.48 5.41 8.30
CA VAL A 690 -6.40 6.87 8.17
C VAL A 690 -7.65 7.55 8.76
N LEU A 691 -8.84 7.02 8.44
CA LEU A 691 -10.12 7.49 8.95
C LEU A 691 -10.18 7.47 10.49
N ALA A 692 -9.62 6.45 11.16
CA ALA A 692 -9.58 6.38 12.62
C ALA A 692 -8.85 7.57 13.27
N GLY A 693 -7.88 8.17 12.57
CA GLY A 693 -7.22 9.40 13.02
C GLY A 693 -7.88 10.69 12.52
N ALA A 694 -8.59 10.64 11.39
CA ALA A 694 -9.18 11.80 10.71
C ALA A 694 -10.61 12.12 11.18
N GLU A 695 -11.40 11.12 11.57
CA GLU A 695 -12.77 11.27 12.06
C GLU A 695 -12.91 10.79 13.50
N PRO A 696 -12.69 11.67 14.50
CA PRO A 696 -12.64 11.30 15.92
C PRO A 696 -14.01 10.95 16.53
N THR A 697 -15.12 11.24 15.82
CA THR A 697 -16.49 11.07 16.34
C THR A 697 -17.09 9.67 16.08
N MET A 698 -16.34 8.76 15.47
CA MET A 698 -16.76 7.37 15.34
C MET A 698 -16.69 6.65 16.69
N ASN A 699 -17.39 5.55 16.81
CA ASN A 699 -17.46 4.78 18.04
C ASN A 699 -16.43 3.67 18.08
N ALA A 700 -16.23 2.98 16.96
CA ALA A 700 -15.21 1.94 16.82
C ALA A 700 -14.73 1.85 15.37
N VAL A 701 -13.46 1.51 15.19
CA VAL A 701 -12.84 1.31 13.87
C VAL A 701 -12.00 0.06 13.89
N SER A 702 -12.16 -0.81 12.89
CA SER A 702 -11.38 -2.04 12.76
C SER A 702 -10.61 -2.07 11.43
N PRO A 703 -9.36 -1.59 11.41
CA PRO A 703 -8.47 -1.80 10.28
C PRO A 703 -7.93 -3.24 10.24
N ASN A 704 -8.27 -4.01 9.21
CA ASN A 704 -7.84 -5.40 9.05
C ASN A 704 -6.91 -5.57 7.84
N ALA A 705 -5.91 -6.46 7.94
CA ALA A 705 -4.90 -6.67 6.89
C ALA A 705 -4.32 -5.34 6.36
N VAL A 706 -3.81 -4.54 7.29
CA VAL A 706 -3.35 -3.16 7.11
C VAL A 706 -1.94 -3.00 7.67
N GLY A 707 -1.21 -1.96 7.24
CA GLY A 707 0.09 -1.66 7.83
C GLY A 707 0.50 -0.20 7.82
N ALA A 708 1.46 0.11 8.70
CA ALA A 708 2.23 1.35 8.71
C ALA A 708 3.53 1.16 7.91
N GLY A 709 3.95 2.19 7.19
CA GLY A 709 5.04 2.08 6.21
C GLY A 709 4.52 1.64 4.84
N LEU A 710 3.81 2.53 4.15
CA LEU A 710 3.20 2.25 2.84
C LEU A 710 4.23 1.81 1.80
N THR A 711 5.43 2.37 1.85
CA THR A 711 6.52 1.89 1.03
C THR A 711 6.92 0.47 1.46
N ASP A 712 7.01 0.08 2.72
CA ASP A 712 7.43 -1.28 3.08
C ASP A 712 6.56 -2.40 2.49
N ILE A 713 5.27 -2.15 2.28
CA ILE A 713 4.37 -3.08 1.59
C ILE A 713 4.92 -3.40 0.19
N SER A 714 5.38 -2.38 -0.54
CA SER A 714 5.97 -2.52 -1.87
C SER A 714 7.39 -3.10 -1.87
N LEU A 715 8.05 -3.31 -0.73
CA LEU A 715 9.36 -3.99 -0.67
C LEU A 715 9.24 -5.51 -0.58
N ARG A 716 8.12 -6.02 -0.09
CA ARG A 716 7.90 -7.46 0.16
C ARG A 716 6.77 -8.04 -0.71
N LEU A 717 6.52 -7.40 -1.86
CA LEU A 717 5.40 -7.62 -2.79
C LEU A 717 5.03 -9.10 -2.97
N GLY A 718 3.83 -9.47 -2.53
CA GLY A 718 3.12 -10.68 -2.97
C GLY A 718 1.83 -10.39 -3.75
N GLN A 719 1.32 -9.16 -3.70
CA GLN A 719 0.06 -8.76 -4.32
C GLN A 719 0.22 -8.48 -5.83
N GLY A 720 -0.53 -9.23 -6.66
CA GLY A 720 -0.67 -8.90 -8.08
C GLY A 720 -1.44 -7.59 -8.28
N GLY A 721 -1.15 -6.87 -9.36
CA GLY A 721 -1.65 -5.52 -9.61
C GLY A 721 -0.73 -4.43 -9.07
N LEU A 722 -0.30 -4.56 -7.82
CA LEU A 722 0.57 -3.58 -7.18
C LEU A 722 1.97 -3.56 -7.80
N ALA A 723 2.57 -4.72 -8.05
CA ALA A 723 3.87 -4.80 -8.72
C ALA A 723 3.80 -4.19 -10.13
N GLU A 724 2.74 -4.47 -10.87
CA GLU A 724 2.51 -3.96 -12.21
C GLU A 724 2.33 -2.43 -12.22
N ALA A 725 1.54 -1.86 -11.31
CA ALA A 725 1.25 -0.44 -11.29
C ALA A 725 2.35 0.43 -10.66
N VAL A 726 3.20 -0.15 -9.79
CA VAL A 726 4.27 0.57 -9.08
C VAL A 726 5.65 0.20 -9.63
N MET A 727 6.00 -1.09 -9.68
CA MET A 727 7.35 -1.51 -10.06
C MET A 727 7.62 -1.39 -11.55
N LEU A 728 6.64 -1.65 -12.44
CA LEU A 728 6.88 -1.49 -13.89
C LEU A 728 7.21 -0.04 -14.29
N PRO A 729 6.51 1.01 -13.83
CA PRO A 729 6.88 2.38 -14.20
C PRO A 729 8.17 2.86 -13.53
N VAL A 730 8.48 2.41 -12.31
CA VAL A 730 9.74 2.75 -11.65
C VAL A 730 10.92 2.10 -12.36
N GLN A 731 10.80 0.82 -12.71
CA GLN A 731 11.87 0.09 -13.38
C GLN A 731 11.90 0.32 -14.89
N GLY A 732 10.76 0.63 -15.50
CA GLY A 732 10.61 0.69 -16.94
C GLY A 732 10.63 2.10 -17.53
N PRO A 733 10.37 2.24 -18.83
CA PRO A 733 10.03 1.16 -19.78
C PRO A 733 11.08 0.05 -19.88
N ILE A 734 10.61 -1.21 -19.91
CA ILE A 734 11.47 -2.39 -19.96
C ILE A 734 11.37 -3.02 -21.34
N LEU A 735 12.49 -3.04 -22.06
CA LEU A 735 12.62 -3.75 -23.33
C LEU A 735 13.25 -5.10 -23.06
N VAL A 736 12.60 -6.15 -23.53
CA VAL A 736 13.08 -7.53 -23.40
C VAL A 736 13.32 -8.15 -24.76
N GLY A 737 14.20 -9.14 -24.78
CA GLY A 737 14.34 -10.02 -25.93
C GLY A 737 14.68 -11.43 -25.52
N CYS A 738 14.20 -12.42 -26.28
CA CYS A 738 14.50 -13.82 -26.01
C CYS A 738 14.58 -14.67 -27.28
N LEU A 739 15.46 -15.65 -27.28
CA LEU A 739 15.57 -16.74 -28.26
C LEU A 739 14.64 -17.89 -27.84
N PRO A 740 14.05 -18.66 -28.78
CA PRO A 740 13.25 -19.82 -28.39
C PRO A 740 14.16 -20.86 -27.74
N VAL A 741 13.65 -21.53 -26.70
CA VAL A 741 14.42 -22.49 -25.89
C VAL A 741 13.81 -23.88 -25.89
N ASP A 742 14.64 -24.90 -25.61
CA ASP A 742 14.18 -26.26 -25.33
C ASP A 742 13.65 -26.41 -23.88
N GLY A 743 13.23 -27.62 -23.50
CA GLY A 743 12.78 -27.92 -22.13
C GLY A 743 13.86 -27.79 -21.06
N HIS A 744 15.12 -27.57 -21.45
CA HIS A 744 16.26 -27.31 -20.57
C HIS A 744 16.62 -25.82 -20.52
N GLN A 745 15.77 -24.93 -21.06
CA GLN A 745 16.04 -23.49 -21.17
C GLN A 745 17.33 -23.16 -21.94
N ARG A 746 17.71 -24.00 -22.90
CA ARG A 746 18.81 -23.70 -23.83
C ARG A 746 18.25 -23.15 -25.14
N PRO A 747 18.89 -22.14 -25.75
CA PRO A 747 18.52 -21.67 -27.08
C PRO A 747 18.49 -22.83 -28.11
N LEU A 748 17.42 -22.89 -28.91
CA LEU A 748 17.25 -23.91 -29.95
C LEU A 748 18.32 -23.82 -31.05
N GLN A 749 18.60 -24.95 -31.69
CA GLN A 749 19.60 -25.05 -32.76
C GLN A 749 19.02 -24.67 -34.13
N SER A 750 19.89 -24.22 -35.05
CA SER A 750 19.49 -23.78 -36.38
C SER A 750 18.65 -24.84 -37.12
N GLY A 751 17.51 -24.41 -37.68
CA GLY A 751 16.54 -25.29 -38.37
C GLY A 751 15.39 -25.80 -37.49
N GLU A 752 15.46 -25.59 -36.17
CA GLU A 752 14.38 -25.90 -35.22
C GLU A 752 13.41 -24.71 -35.06
N GLY A 753 12.21 -24.95 -34.53
CA GLY A 753 11.23 -23.92 -34.20
C GLY A 753 10.47 -24.27 -32.93
N GLY A 754 10.41 -23.33 -31.99
CA GLY A 754 9.79 -23.50 -30.68
C GLY A 754 8.55 -22.62 -30.49
N LYS A 755 7.89 -22.76 -29.35
CA LYS A 755 6.99 -21.69 -28.86
C LYS A 755 7.82 -20.45 -28.57
N SER A 756 7.23 -19.27 -28.69
CA SER A 756 7.90 -18.08 -28.18
C SER A 756 8.15 -18.22 -26.68
N CYS A 757 9.32 -17.74 -26.26
CA CYS A 757 9.72 -17.61 -24.86
C CYS A 757 9.03 -16.44 -24.15
N LEU A 758 8.36 -15.54 -24.90
CA LEU A 758 7.51 -14.49 -24.37
C LEU A 758 6.05 -14.95 -24.38
N PRO A 759 5.30 -14.75 -23.28
CA PRO A 759 3.87 -15.11 -23.24
C PRO A 759 3.06 -14.18 -24.13
N ASP A 760 1.95 -14.71 -24.67
CA ASP A 760 0.85 -13.98 -25.34
C ASP A 760 1.22 -13.12 -26.56
N VAL A 761 2.48 -13.14 -27.02
CA VAL A 761 2.90 -12.41 -28.24
C VAL A 761 2.28 -12.97 -29.51
N GLY A 762 1.90 -14.26 -29.50
CA GLY A 762 1.26 -14.92 -30.64
C GLY A 762 -0.16 -14.45 -30.90
N ASP A 763 -0.78 -13.75 -29.95
CA ASP A 763 -2.12 -13.17 -30.08
C ASP A 763 -2.08 -11.85 -30.87
N GLN A 764 -0.88 -11.28 -31.07
CA GLN A 764 -0.72 -10.06 -31.85
C GLN A 764 -0.80 -10.34 -33.36
N PRO A 765 -1.59 -9.55 -34.11
CA PRO A 765 -1.70 -9.70 -35.55
C PRO A 765 -0.33 -9.67 -36.25
N GLY A 766 -0.03 -10.70 -37.05
CA GLY A 766 1.21 -10.80 -37.81
C GLY A 766 2.41 -11.39 -37.05
N VAL A 767 2.28 -11.69 -35.75
CA VAL A 767 3.31 -12.37 -34.96
C VAL A 767 3.03 -13.87 -34.93
N ALA A 768 3.87 -14.67 -35.58
CA ALA A 768 3.69 -16.12 -35.55
C ALA A 768 3.93 -16.68 -34.14
N GLY A 769 3.00 -17.48 -33.59
CA GLY A 769 3.17 -18.09 -32.26
C GLY A 769 4.36 -19.06 -32.16
N LYS A 770 4.86 -19.57 -33.30
CA LYS A 770 6.13 -20.28 -33.38
C LYS A 770 7.28 -19.31 -33.68
N GLN A 771 8.37 -19.47 -32.94
CA GLN A 771 9.58 -18.68 -33.06
C GLN A 771 10.71 -19.57 -33.63
N PRO A 772 11.28 -19.23 -34.80
CA PRO A 772 12.42 -19.95 -35.39
C PRO A 772 13.68 -19.84 -34.53
N ALA A 773 14.49 -20.91 -34.53
CA ALA A 773 15.78 -20.88 -33.86
C ALA A 773 16.71 -19.78 -34.41
N GLY A 774 17.43 -19.10 -33.52
CA GLY A 774 18.33 -17.99 -33.87
C GLY A 774 17.63 -16.67 -34.20
N GLU A 775 16.30 -16.59 -34.08
CA GLU A 775 15.56 -15.32 -34.16
C GLU A 775 15.22 -14.82 -32.75
N LEU A 776 15.77 -13.67 -32.38
CA LEU A 776 15.49 -12.97 -31.13
C LEU A 776 14.15 -12.22 -31.26
N GLN A 777 13.17 -12.59 -30.44
CA GLN A 777 11.90 -11.88 -30.34
C GLN A 777 12.06 -10.72 -29.36
N LEU A 778 11.92 -9.48 -29.84
CA LEU A 778 11.92 -8.27 -29.03
C LEU A 778 10.49 -7.90 -28.63
N ALA A 779 10.31 -7.41 -27.40
CA ALA A 779 9.04 -6.93 -26.89
C ALA A 779 9.22 -5.86 -25.80
N TRP A 780 8.16 -5.08 -25.56
CA TRP A 780 8.01 -4.27 -24.36
C TRP A 780 7.31 -5.08 -23.27
N TYR A 781 7.79 -4.93 -22.03
CA TYR A 781 6.97 -5.15 -20.84
C TYR A 781 6.36 -3.83 -20.42
N ALA A 782 5.03 -3.80 -20.39
CA ALA A 782 4.24 -2.63 -20.06
C ALA A 782 3.16 -2.97 -19.03
N HIS A 783 2.70 -1.97 -18.29
CA HIS A 783 1.50 -2.09 -17.46
C HIS A 783 0.30 -1.49 -18.21
N ASP A 784 -0.82 -2.16 -18.11
CA ASP A 784 -2.10 -1.77 -18.69
C ASP A 784 -3.15 -1.87 -17.59
N ASN A 785 -3.33 -0.78 -16.84
CA ASN A 785 -4.22 -0.70 -15.67
C ASN A 785 -3.94 -1.80 -14.64
N ALA A 786 -2.74 -1.76 -14.06
CA ALA A 786 -2.24 -2.73 -13.11
C ALA A 786 -2.15 -4.19 -13.66
N LYS A 787 -2.15 -4.38 -14.98
CA LYS A 787 -1.95 -5.70 -15.60
C LYS A 787 -0.66 -5.73 -16.40
N HIS A 788 0.12 -6.79 -16.24
CA HIS A 788 1.32 -6.99 -17.05
C HIS A 788 0.90 -7.32 -18.49
N ARG A 789 1.51 -6.61 -19.46
CA ARG A 789 1.33 -6.82 -20.88
C ARG A 789 2.67 -6.95 -21.57
N VAL A 790 2.75 -7.94 -22.45
CA VAL A 790 3.88 -8.12 -23.37
C VAL A 790 3.42 -7.69 -24.76
N ARG A 791 4.21 -6.85 -25.43
CA ARG A 791 3.92 -6.37 -26.78
C ARG A 791 5.16 -6.47 -27.65
N ALA A 792 5.12 -7.40 -28.61
CA ALA A 792 6.15 -7.67 -29.58
C ALA A 792 6.45 -6.44 -30.45
N ILE A 793 7.74 -6.20 -30.68
CA ILE A 793 8.27 -5.07 -31.47
C ILE A 793 8.83 -5.55 -32.82
N ALA A 794 9.76 -6.49 -32.76
CA ALA A 794 10.49 -7.02 -33.91
C ALA A 794 11.08 -8.43 -33.65
N ARG A 795 11.38 -9.15 -34.73
CA ARG A 795 12.29 -10.31 -34.74
C ARG A 795 13.59 -9.96 -35.42
N VAL A 796 14.69 -10.43 -34.83
CA VAL A 796 16.05 -10.19 -35.31
C VAL A 796 16.76 -11.53 -35.48
N GLY A 797 17.15 -11.87 -36.70
CA GLY A 797 17.80 -13.15 -37.01
C GLY A 797 19.30 -13.14 -36.71
N GLY A 798 19.89 -14.33 -36.60
CA GLY A 798 21.34 -14.51 -36.47
C GLY A 798 21.94 -14.05 -35.14
N VAL A 799 21.09 -13.88 -34.11
CA VAL A 799 21.50 -13.48 -32.75
C VAL A 799 21.91 -14.71 -31.96
N GLN A 800 23.00 -14.59 -31.20
CA GLN A 800 23.53 -15.67 -30.37
C GLN A 800 23.72 -15.20 -28.92
N PRO A 801 23.74 -16.13 -27.94
CA PRO A 801 24.23 -15.81 -26.60
C PRO A 801 25.60 -15.11 -26.64
N GLY A 802 25.76 -14.06 -25.84
CA GLY A 802 26.95 -13.20 -25.81
C GLY A 802 26.89 -11.99 -26.74
N ASP A 803 25.94 -11.90 -27.68
CA ASP A 803 25.75 -10.71 -28.51
C ASP A 803 25.31 -9.52 -27.64
N ARG A 804 25.96 -8.35 -27.83
CA ARG A 804 25.63 -7.10 -27.15
C ARG A 804 24.42 -6.43 -27.79
N VAL A 805 23.49 -5.96 -26.96
CA VAL A 805 22.33 -5.17 -27.35
C VAL A 805 22.43 -3.78 -26.73
N GLU A 806 22.31 -2.74 -27.54
CA GLU A 806 22.26 -1.35 -27.11
C GLU A 806 20.87 -0.78 -27.38
N ILE A 807 20.19 -0.33 -26.33
CA ILE A 807 18.91 0.38 -26.39
C ILE A 807 19.19 1.87 -26.30
N VAL A 808 18.72 2.65 -27.26
CA VAL A 808 18.97 4.08 -27.36
C VAL A 808 17.65 4.84 -27.35
N ASN A 809 17.49 5.74 -26.40
CA ASN A 809 16.46 6.78 -26.45
C ASN A 809 17.02 7.97 -27.25
N LEU A 810 16.53 8.16 -28.47
CA LEU A 810 17.03 9.15 -29.42
C LEU A 810 16.67 10.58 -29.04
N ASP A 811 15.60 10.77 -28.26
CA ASP A 811 15.12 12.10 -27.87
C ASP A 811 15.85 12.65 -26.65
N LYS A 812 16.41 11.76 -25.82
CA LYS A 812 17.13 12.10 -24.59
C LYS A 812 18.64 11.81 -24.63
N ASP A 813 19.13 11.20 -25.71
CA ASP A 813 20.50 10.66 -25.84
C ASP A 813 20.90 9.75 -24.65
N LEU A 814 19.96 8.92 -24.20
CA LEU A 814 20.18 7.92 -23.17
C LEU A 814 20.47 6.56 -23.82
N ARG A 815 21.38 5.79 -23.23
CA ARG A 815 21.83 4.50 -23.75
C ARG A 815 21.92 3.49 -22.63
N VAL A 816 21.43 2.29 -22.91
CA VAL A 816 21.50 1.15 -22.00
C VAL A 816 22.08 -0.01 -22.80
N GLN A 817 23.13 -0.64 -22.26
CA GLN A 817 23.77 -1.79 -22.87
C GLN A 817 23.48 -3.02 -22.02
N VAL A 818 23.10 -4.10 -22.69
CA VAL A 818 22.81 -5.41 -22.09
C VAL A 818 23.36 -6.49 -23.03
N ALA A 819 23.50 -7.72 -22.54
CA ALA A 819 23.93 -8.86 -23.36
C ALA A 819 22.85 -9.94 -23.40
N VAL A 820 22.76 -10.68 -24.51
CA VAL A 820 21.95 -11.90 -24.57
C VAL A 820 22.64 -12.96 -23.71
N ASN A 821 22.03 -13.34 -22.60
CA ASN A 821 22.66 -14.27 -21.64
C ASN A 821 22.73 -15.71 -22.19
N PRO A 822 23.40 -16.65 -21.49
CA PRO A 822 23.50 -18.05 -21.92
C PRO A 822 22.16 -18.80 -22.11
N ARG A 823 21.07 -18.32 -21.49
CA ARG A 823 19.69 -18.84 -21.69
C ARG A 823 19.01 -18.25 -22.92
N GLY A 824 19.62 -17.25 -23.55
CA GLY A 824 19.16 -16.64 -24.78
C GLY A 824 18.24 -15.44 -24.60
N TRP A 825 18.17 -14.83 -23.41
CA TRP A 825 17.34 -13.65 -23.17
C TRP A 825 18.10 -12.49 -22.57
N PHE A 826 17.48 -11.31 -22.60
CA PHE A 826 17.96 -10.10 -21.94
C PHE A 826 16.77 -9.24 -21.48
N ARG A 827 17.06 -8.33 -20.55
CA ARG A 827 16.14 -7.30 -20.07
C ARG A 827 16.88 -5.98 -19.92
N GLY A 828 16.38 -4.91 -20.55
CA GLY A 828 16.98 -3.58 -20.50
C GLY A 828 15.98 -2.53 -20.03
N HIS A 829 16.44 -1.65 -19.14
CA HIS A 829 15.65 -0.62 -18.49
C HIS A 829 16.06 0.75 -19.03
N ILE A 830 15.18 1.44 -19.76
CA ILE A 830 15.51 2.73 -20.38
C ILE A 830 14.51 3.79 -19.92
N ALA A 831 14.99 4.88 -19.34
CA ALA A 831 14.15 6.01 -19.00
C ALA A 831 13.57 6.65 -20.28
N ALA A 832 12.25 6.81 -20.32
CA ALA A 832 11.57 7.36 -21.49
C ALA A 832 10.23 8.00 -21.12
N ASP A 833 9.82 8.96 -21.94
CA ASP A 833 8.48 9.56 -21.90
C ASP A 833 7.54 8.91 -22.91
N ALA A 834 6.27 8.81 -22.54
CA ALA A 834 5.16 8.52 -23.42
C ALA A 834 3.89 9.22 -22.92
N LEU A 835 2.94 9.47 -23.82
CA LEU A 835 1.65 10.03 -23.42
C LEU A 835 0.87 9.01 -22.57
N TRP A 836 0.23 9.51 -21.52
CA TRP A 836 -0.74 8.75 -20.73
C TRP A 836 -1.97 8.44 -21.57
N PRO A 837 -2.73 7.38 -21.26
CA PRO A 837 -3.96 7.03 -21.96
C PRO A 837 -4.90 8.21 -22.17
N ILE A 838 -5.20 8.99 -21.14
CA ILE A 838 -6.13 10.12 -21.25
C ILE A 838 -5.59 11.22 -22.17
N HIS A 839 -4.32 11.61 -22.01
CA HIS A 839 -3.67 12.56 -22.90
C HIS A 839 -3.60 12.09 -24.37
N ARG A 840 -3.52 10.77 -24.62
CA ARG A 840 -3.57 10.23 -25.99
C ARG A 840 -4.90 10.50 -26.66
N ARG A 841 -6.01 10.51 -25.93
CA ARG A 841 -7.36 10.70 -26.50
C ARG A 841 -7.43 11.93 -27.38
N LYS A 842 -6.93 13.05 -26.86
CA LYS A 842 -6.86 14.34 -27.57
C LYS A 842 -5.98 14.29 -28.82
N VAL A 843 -4.86 13.56 -28.76
CA VAL A 843 -3.94 13.39 -29.89
C VAL A 843 -4.53 12.47 -30.97
N LEU A 844 -5.25 11.43 -30.55
CA LEU A 844 -5.92 10.45 -31.41
C LEU A 844 -7.26 10.95 -31.97
N GLY A 845 -7.85 11.99 -31.36
CA GLY A 845 -9.19 12.48 -31.70
C GLY A 845 -10.31 11.58 -31.19
N LEU A 846 -10.07 10.79 -30.14
CA LEU A 846 -11.06 9.93 -29.49
C LEU A 846 -12.13 10.78 -28.79
N LYS A 847 -13.37 10.34 -28.92
CA LYS A 847 -14.57 10.91 -28.29
C LYS A 847 -15.14 9.97 -27.23
N ASP A 848 -16.11 10.48 -26.47
CA ASP A 848 -16.80 9.68 -25.46
C ASP A 848 -17.55 8.52 -26.11
N GLY A 849 -17.24 7.31 -25.65
CA GLY A 849 -17.83 6.06 -26.16
C GLY A 849 -17.09 5.43 -27.34
N ASP A 850 -16.05 6.07 -27.89
CA ASP A 850 -15.14 5.40 -28.81
C ASP A 850 -14.39 4.27 -28.08
N ARG A 851 -14.20 3.14 -28.76
CA ARG A 851 -13.58 1.92 -28.19
C ARG A 851 -12.56 1.26 -29.10
N ASP A 852 -12.69 1.50 -30.40
CA ASP A 852 -11.79 0.90 -31.38
C ASP A 852 -10.43 1.59 -31.30
N PRO A 853 -9.32 0.84 -31.27
CA PRO A 853 -8.01 1.41 -31.24
C PRO A 853 -7.71 2.18 -32.54
N VAL A 854 -7.17 3.38 -32.42
CA VAL A 854 -6.91 4.25 -33.58
C VAL A 854 -5.50 4.02 -34.10
N ALA A 855 -5.39 3.66 -35.38
CA ALA A 855 -4.09 3.59 -36.06
C ALA A 855 -3.46 4.98 -36.21
N PHE A 856 -2.31 5.19 -35.59
CA PHE A 856 -1.67 6.51 -35.53
C PHE A 856 -0.28 6.49 -36.18
N ALA A 857 -0.18 7.08 -37.37
CA ALA A 857 1.04 7.02 -38.19
C ALA A 857 2.20 7.88 -37.68
N ASP A 858 1.92 8.95 -36.94
CA ASP A 858 2.93 9.88 -36.38
C ASP A 858 3.36 9.44 -34.98
N THR A 859 3.84 8.21 -34.86
CA THR A 859 4.19 7.58 -33.59
C THR A 859 5.15 8.42 -32.71
N PRO A 860 6.10 9.24 -33.22
CA PRO A 860 6.93 10.12 -32.38
C PRO A 860 6.16 11.14 -31.53
N ARG A 861 4.89 11.43 -31.84
CA ARG A 861 4.05 12.29 -30.97
C ARG A 861 3.49 11.55 -29.76
N LEU A 862 3.59 10.23 -29.70
CA LEU A 862 3.03 9.40 -28.63
C LEU A 862 4.06 9.03 -27.56
N GLY A 863 5.36 9.13 -27.85
CA GLY A 863 6.44 8.86 -26.91
C GLY A 863 7.82 8.99 -27.54
N ASP A 864 8.84 8.87 -26.71
CA ASP A 864 10.24 9.02 -27.12
C ASP A 864 10.62 7.96 -28.16
N ARG A 865 11.40 8.36 -29.17
CA ARG A 865 11.92 7.47 -30.23
C ARG A 865 12.98 6.53 -29.68
N ILE A 866 12.80 5.23 -29.91
CA ILE A 866 13.70 4.17 -29.44
C ILE A 866 14.38 3.47 -30.63
N GLU A 867 15.68 3.22 -30.49
CA GLU A 867 16.46 2.40 -31.41
C GLU A 867 17.16 1.27 -30.66
N VAL A 868 17.01 0.03 -31.13
CA VAL A 868 17.72 -1.14 -30.60
C VAL A 868 18.78 -1.58 -31.60
N ARG A 869 20.04 -1.66 -31.16
CA ARG A 869 21.17 -2.08 -31.98
C ARG A 869 21.73 -3.38 -31.44
N VAL A 870 21.85 -4.39 -32.30
CA VAL A 870 22.43 -5.69 -31.95
C VAL A 870 23.79 -5.83 -32.61
N TYR A 871 24.81 -6.20 -31.82
CA TYR A 871 26.19 -6.34 -32.24
C TYR A 871 26.66 -7.79 -32.13
N GLU A 872 27.66 -8.16 -32.93
CA GLU A 872 28.30 -9.47 -32.87
C GLU A 872 29.24 -9.57 -31.67
N GLY A 873 28.88 -10.36 -30.68
CA GLY A 873 29.60 -10.50 -29.42
C GLY A 873 29.89 -9.14 -28.77
N ALA A 874 31.13 -8.98 -28.28
CA ALA A 874 31.65 -7.72 -27.76
C ALA A 874 32.22 -6.77 -28.84
N THR A 875 32.07 -7.09 -30.13
CA THR A 875 32.63 -6.27 -31.21
C THR A 875 31.72 -5.09 -31.54
N ASP A 876 32.26 -4.06 -32.21
CA ASP A 876 31.45 -2.96 -32.75
C ASP A 876 30.81 -3.29 -34.11
N LYS A 877 30.90 -4.54 -34.57
CA LYS A 877 30.25 -4.98 -35.80
C LYS A 877 28.74 -5.15 -35.54
N ARG A 878 27.97 -4.19 -36.05
CA ARG A 878 26.51 -4.19 -35.95
C ARG A 878 25.90 -5.27 -36.85
N ARG A 879 25.10 -6.16 -36.26
CA ARG A 879 24.27 -7.13 -36.99
C ARG A 879 22.98 -6.47 -37.48
N HIS A 880 22.27 -5.79 -36.58
CA HIS A 880 20.93 -5.25 -36.85
C HIS A 880 20.68 -3.93 -36.13
N THR A 881 19.76 -3.15 -36.71
CA THR A 881 19.13 -1.99 -36.09
C THR A 881 17.62 -2.15 -36.19
N VAL A 882 16.92 -2.01 -35.08
CA VAL A 882 15.45 -1.95 -35.00
C VAL A 882 15.07 -0.56 -34.52
N ASN A 883 14.47 0.22 -35.40
CA ASN A 883 13.97 1.57 -35.10
C ASN A 883 12.55 1.80 -35.65
N GLN A 884 11.89 0.72 -36.07
CA GLN A 884 10.52 0.71 -36.58
C GLN A 884 9.77 -0.50 -36.04
N TRP A 885 8.46 -0.37 -35.91
CA TRP A 885 7.56 -1.48 -35.62
C TRP A 885 7.55 -2.47 -36.79
N GLN A 886 7.73 -3.77 -36.54
CA GLN A 886 7.60 -4.80 -37.59
C GLN A 886 6.15 -5.28 -37.78
N TRP A 887 5.27 -4.96 -36.82
CA TRP A 887 3.87 -5.38 -36.80
C TRP A 887 2.97 -4.26 -36.32
N ASP A 888 1.70 -4.33 -36.70
CA ASP A 888 0.68 -3.49 -36.08
C ASP A 888 0.53 -3.93 -34.61
N THR A 889 0.76 -3.00 -33.69
CA THR A 889 0.73 -3.26 -32.25
C THR A 889 -0.31 -2.41 -31.58
N THR A 890 -1.26 -3.02 -30.89
CA THR A 890 -2.30 -2.29 -30.15
C THR A 890 -1.97 -2.19 -28.66
N PHE A 891 -2.07 -0.96 -28.12
CA PHE A 891 -1.87 -0.68 -26.71
C PHE A 891 -2.61 0.61 -26.30
N GLN A 892 -3.43 0.51 -25.26
CA GLN A 892 -4.19 1.61 -24.64
C GLN A 892 -4.91 2.55 -25.65
N GLY A 893 -5.80 2.00 -26.46
CA GLY A 893 -6.57 2.72 -27.48
C GLY A 893 -5.81 3.15 -28.74
N THR A 894 -4.52 2.81 -28.86
CA THR A 894 -3.68 3.13 -30.02
C THR A 894 -3.30 1.87 -30.77
N THR A 895 -3.31 1.91 -32.11
CA THR A 895 -2.58 0.97 -32.96
C THR A 895 -1.33 1.66 -33.53
N TYR A 896 -0.15 1.15 -33.16
CA TYR A 896 1.16 1.54 -33.68
C TYR A 896 1.41 0.78 -35.00
N PRO A 897 1.36 1.43 -36.18
CA PRO A 897 1.39 0.70 -37.44
C PRO A 897 2.78 0.18 -37.81
N ASN A 898 2.80 -0.95 -38.51
CA ASN A 898 4.01 -1.52 -39.11
C ASN A 898 4.76 -0.49 -39.99
N GLY A 899 6.09 -0.47 -39.88
CA GLY A 899 7.00 0.39 -40.62
C GLY A 899 7.09 1.83 -40.09
N LYS A 900 6.36 2.17 -39.01
CA LYS A 900 6.47 3.48 -38.35
C LYS A 900 7.57 3.49 -37.29
N PRO A 901 8.13 4.67 -36.95
CA PRO A 901 9.17 4.78 -35.94
C PRO A 901 8.79 4.08 -34.63
N LEU A 902 9.73 3.32 -34.08
CA LEU A 902 9.61 2.69 -32.77
C LEU A 902 9.66 3.78 -31.69
N VAL A 903 8.72 3.73 -30.75
CA VAL A 903 8.65 4.66 -29.62
C VAL A 903 8.37 3.90 -28.32
N ALA A 904 8.69 4.52 -27.19
CA ALA A 904 8.24 4.04 -25.89
C ALA A 904 6.70 4.07 -25.83
N MET A 905 6.10 2.97 -25.36
CA MET A 905 4.63 2.85 -25.23
C MET A 905 4.11 3.30 -23.87
N GLN A 906 4.97 3.48 -22.88
CA GLN A 906 4.61 4.00 -21.56
C GLN A 906 5.78 4.86 -21.08
N GLU A 907 5.52 5.76 -20.13
CA GLU A 907 6.60 6.47 -19.45
C GLU A 907 7.16 5.66 -18.27
N GLY A 908 8.31 6.07 -17.76
CA GLY A 908 8.89 5.49 -16.56
C GLY A 908 10.32 5.97 -16.27
N LEU A 909 10.83 5.63 -15.09
CA LEU A 909 12.10 6.17 -14.58
C LEU A 909 13.34 5.39 -15.08
N GLY A 910 13.15 4.14 -15.52
CA GLY A 910 14.23 3.29 -15.97
C GLY A 910 15.24 2.94 -14.88
N TYR A 911 14.82 2.84 -13.61
CA TYR A 911 15.70 2.48 -12.50
C TYR A 911 15.72 0.96 -12.28
N PRO A 912 16.78 0.24 -12.67
CA PRO A 912 16.89 -1.18 -12.36
C PRO A 912 16.88 -1.38 -10.85
N ARG A 913 16.21 -2.43 -10.37
CA ARG A 913 16.23 -2.76 -8.94
C ARG A 913 17.64 -3.17 -8.50
N ASN A 914 17.88 -3.26 -7.20
CA ASN A 914 19.21 -3.48 -6.64
C ASN A 914 20.29 -2.43 -6.98
N THR A 915 19.95 -1.27 -7.56
CA THR A 915 20.91 -0.19 -7.81
C THR A 915 20.82 0.94 -6.77
N PRO A 916 21.88 1.77 -6.59
CA PRO A 916 21.83 2.92 -5.68
C PRO A 916 20.71 3.92 -5.98
N ASP A 917 20.44 4.18 -7.26
CA ASP A 917 19.37 5.10 -7.70
C ASP A 917 17.98 4.57 -7.30
N PHE A 918 17.74 3.26 -7.44
CA PHE A 918 16.49 2.63 -7.02
C PHE A 918 16.27 2.74 -5.50
N ARG A 919 17.32 2.45 -4.70
CA ARG A 919 17.27 2.57 -3.23
C ARG A 919 17.02 4.02 -2.80
N ARG A 920 17.69 4.98 -3.45
CA ARG A 920 17.52 6.42 -3.18
C ARG A 920 16.10 6.89 -3.51
N PHE A 921 15.56 6.49 -4.65
CA PHE A 921 14.16 6.76 -5.01
C PHE A 921 13.21 6.26 -3.93
N TYR A 922 13.42 5.02 -3.46
CA TYR A 922 12.59 4.40 -2.45
C TYR A 922 12.54 5.16 -1.12
N GLY A 923 13.71 5.57 -0.63
CA GLY A 923 13.81 6.35 0.60
C GLY A 923 13.07 7.68 0.49
N ILE A 924 13.20 8.36 -0.65
CA ILE A 924 12.54 9.64 -0.90
C ILE A 924 11.02 9.48 -1.10
N ALA A 925 10.58 8.40 -1.75
CA ALA A 925 9.16 8.11 -1.99
C ALA A 925 8.36 8.03 -0.68
N ALA A 926 8.95 7.46 0.37
CA ALA A 926 8.35 7.39 1.70
C ALA A 926 7.99 8.78 2.28
N HIS A 927 8.74 9.83 1.91
CA HIS A 927 8.42 11.19 2.35
C HIS A 927 7.25 11.82 1.60
N ALA A 928 7.05 11.49 0.31
CA ALA A 928 5.91 11.99 -0.45
C ALA A 928 4.59 11.37 0.02
N ILE A 929 4.57 10.04 0.22
CA ILE A 929 3.35 9.30 0.54
C ILE A 929 2.92 9.41 2.01
N ALA A 930 3.79 9.92 2.90
CA ALA A 930 3.59 9.96 4.34
C ALA A 930 2.22 10.51 4.82
N PRO A 931 1.60 11.54 4.19
CA PRO A 931 0.24 11.98 4.56
C PRO A 931 -0.87 10.93 4.41
N ALA A 932 -0.65 9.88 3.61
CA ALA A 932 -1.56 8.75 3.43
C ALA A 932 -1.16 7.51 4.26
N ASP A 933 0.01 7.54 4.90
CA ASP A 933 0.51 6.42 5.69
C ASP A 933 -0.16 6.39 7.08
N PRO A 934 -0.80 5.28 7.48
CA PRO A 934 -1.35 5.07 8.81
C PRO A 934 -0.39 5.38 9.95
N ALA A 935 0.93 5.25 9.74
CA ALA A 935 1.94 5.70 10.70
C ALA A 935 1.72 7.16 11.11
N SER A 936 1.44 8.06 10.16
CA SER A 936 1.23 9.49 10.39
C SER A 936 -0.09 9.78 11.14
N TRP A 937 -1.03 8.84 11.13
CA TRP A 937 -2.36 8.98 11.73
C TRP A 937 -2.51 8.25 13.06
N ALA A 938 -1.69 7.22 13.32
CA ALA A 938 -1.83 6.33 14.47
C ALA A 938 -1.76 7.04 15.83
N GLU A 939 -0.97 8.11 15.96
CA GLU A 939 -0.95 8.91 17.21
C GLU A 939 -2.30 9.60 17.47
N ARG A 940 -3.11 9.86 16.43
CA ARG A 940 -4.43 10.49 16.54
C ARG A 940 -5.54 9.52 16.97
N TYR A 941 -5.24 8.22 17.08
CA TYR A 941 -6.24 7.23 17.50
C TYR A 941 -6.69 7.41 18.94
N PHE A 942 -5.76 7.72 19.84
CA PHE A 942 -6.05 7.97 21.26
C PHE A 942 -4.94 8.73 21.99
N GLN A 943 -3.75 8.90 21.39
CA GLN A 943 -2.66 9.62 22.05
C GLN A 943 -2.77 11.15 21.90
N ARG A 944 -3.16 11.61 20.71
CA ARG A 944 -3.36 13.02 20.34
C ARG A 944 -4.57 13.14 19.40
N PRO A 945 -5.78 12.77 19.85
CA PRO A 945 -6.98 12.82 19.03
C PRO A 945 -7.28 14.24 18.54
N HIS A 946 -7.94 14.34 17.39
CA HIS A 946 -8.42 15.62 16.87
C HIS A 946 -9.73 16.04 17.56
N GLY A 947 -9.84 17.30 17.97
CA GLY A 947 -11.06 17.84 18.60
C GLY A 947 -11.42 17.26 19.97
N ASP A 948 -12.46 17.82 20.59
CA ASP A 948 -12.87 17.48 21.96
C ASP A 948 -13.84 16.27 22.05
N ASP A 949 -14.57 15.96 20.96
CA ASP A 949 -15.56 14.87 20.90
C ASP A 949 -14.95 13.57 20.36
N HIS A 950 -13.93 13.07 21.06
CA HIS A 950 -13.23 11.85 20.70
C HIS A 950 -13.89 10.59 21.28
N ARG A 951 -14.31 9.66 20.40
CA ARG A 951 -15.04 8.44 20.77
C ARG A 951 -14.45 7.15 20.22
N ASN A 952 -13.49 7.22 19.29
CA ASN A 952 -13.01 6.07 18.53
C ASN A 952 -12.37 5.02 19.44
N HIS A 953 -12.79 3.77 19.35
CA HIS A 953 -12.04 2.59 19.83
C HIS A 953 -11.42 1.90 18.63
N VAL A 954 -10.17 1.48 18.70
CA VAL A 954 -9.48 0.87 17.56
C VAL A 954 -9.19 -0.61 17.81
N LEU A 955 -9.57 -1.45 16.84
CA LEU A 955 -9.15 -2.85 16.74
C LEU A 955 -8.21 -3.00 15.52
N VAL A 956 -6.90 -3.03 15.76
CA VAL A 956 -5.93 -3.29 14.69
C VAL A 956 -5.77 -4.80 14.53
N MET A 957 -6.01 -5.31 13.32
CA MET A 957 -6.01 -6.75 13.06
C MET A 957 -5.24 -7.15 11.78
N PRO A 958 -3.91 -7.15 11.78
CA PRO A 958 -3.13 -7.84 10.76
C PRO A 958 -3.33 -9.36 10.87
N THR A 959 -3.06 -10.08 9.79
CA THR A 959 -3.14 -11.55 9.76
C THR A 959 -1.73 -12.16 9.69
N VAL A 960 -1.54 -13.32 10.32
CA VAL A 960 -0.24 -14.00 10.28
C VAL A 960 0.08 -14.43 8.84
N GLY A 961 1.32 -14.20 8.41
CA GLY A 961 1.83 -14.65 7.10
C GLY A 961 1.18 -13.99 5.89
N ASP A 962 0.51 -12.84 6.07
CA ASP A 962 -0.04 -12.08 4.96
C ASP A 962 1.08 -11.63 4.01
N SER A 963 1.00 -12.05 2.74
CA SER A 963 1.97 -11.71 1.70
C SER A 963 1.55 -10.55 0.81
N GLN A 964 0.30 -10.08 0.93
CA GLN A 964 -0.17 -8.89 0.21
C GLN A 964 0.09 -7.64 1.04
N VAL A 965 -0.23 -7.69 2.34
CA VAL A 965 0.09 -6.65 3.33
C VAL A 965 0.93 -7.28 4.43
N PRO A 966 2.28 -7.22 4.34
CA PRO A 966 3.19 -7.96 5.20
C PRO A 966 2.90 -7.82 6.70
N ALA A 967 2.90 -8.93 7.44
CA ALA A 967 2.74 -8.97 8.89
C ALA A 967 3.55 -7.89 9.66
N ALA A 968 4.79 -7.61 9.20
CA ALA A 968 5.66 -6.58 9.76
C ALA A 968 5.07 -5.15 9.74
N THR A 969 4.33 -4.79 8.69
CA THR A 969 3.72 -3.45 8.57
C THR A 969 2.52 -3.32 9.49
N GLY A 970 1.77 -4.41 9.72
CA GLY A 970 0.71 -4.49 10.73
C GLY A 970 1.22 -4.38 12.17
N VAL A 971 2.30 -5.09 12.50
CA VAL A 971 3.00 -4.94 13.80
C VAL A 971 3.52 -3.51 13.96
N SER A 972 4.04 -2.91 12.88
CA SER A 972 4.44 -1.51 12.87
C SER A 972 3.26 -0.58 13.19
N LEU A 973 2.06 -0.82 12.65
CA LEU A 973 0.88 -0.02 13.00
C LEU A 973 0.47 -0.17 14.47
N GLY A 974 0.51 -1.40 15.01
CA GLY A 974 0.28 -1.64 16.44
C GLY A 974 1.29 -0.89 17.33
N ARG A 975 2.56 -0.85 16.90
CA ARG A 975 3.64 -0.11 17.57
C ARG A 975 3.43 1.40 17.50
N THR A 976 3.16 1.97 16.31
CA THR A 976 2.97 3.41 16.13
C THR A 976 1.74 3.92 16.88
N ALA A 977 0.66 3.13 16.93
CA ALA A 977 -0.52 3.45 17.74
C ALA A 977 -0.24 3.41 19.24
N GLY A 978 0.76 2.63 19.69
CA GLY A 978 1.05 2.40 21.12
C GLY A 978 0.22 1.28 21.73
N LEU A 979 -0.27 0.34 20.91
CA LEU A 979 -0.97 -0.87 21.34
C LEU A 979 0.00 -1.92 21.87
N LEU A 980 1.22 -1.99 21.32
CA LEU A 980 2.27 -2.91 21.78
C LEU A 980 3.09 -2.37 22.96
N GLY A 981 2.62 -1.28 23.57
CA GLY A 981 3.30 -0.53 24.62
C GLY A 981 3.50 0.93 24.23
N SER A 982 3.37 1.84 25.20
CA SER A 982 3.60 3.26 24.96
C SER A 982 5.07 3.54 24.60
N TRP A 983 5.26 4.26 23.50
CA TRP A 983 6.55 4.86 23.13
C TRP A 983 6.78 6.23 23.78
N ARG A 984 5.87 6.73 24.64
CA ARG A 984 6.09 7.96 25.39
C ARG A 984 7.13 7.74 26.48
N ARG A 985 8.08 8.67 26.57
CA ARG A 985 9.12 8.65 27.59
C ARG A 985 8.52 8.97 28.97
N ASP A 986 8.72 8.07 29.93
CA ASP A 986 8.32 8.23 31.33
C ASP A 986 9.46 7.72 32.24
N PRO A 987 10.35 8.61 32.70
CA PRO A 987 11.52 8.23 33.49
C PRO A 987 11.18 7.87 34.94
N ASP A 988 9.99 8.22 35.42
CA ASP A 988 9.56 7.92 36.79
C ASP A 988 9.01 6.49 36.86
N LYS A 989 8.50 5.97 35.73
CA LYS A 989 7.92 4.62 35.64
C LYS A 989 8.85 3.57 35.05
N TYR A 990 9.67 3.92 34.06
CA TYR A 990 10.47 2.95 33.31
C TYR A 990 11.97 3.20 33.47
N LYS A 991 12.74 2.11 33.50
CA LYS A 991 14.17 2.16 33.75
C LYS A 991 14.98 2.64 32.53
N PRO A 992 16.18 3.21 32.73
CA PRO A 992 17.05 3.66 31.64
C PRO A 992 17.41 2.57 30.63
N GLU A 993 17.62 1.32 31.07
CA GLU A 993 17.93 0.18 30.19
C GLU A 993 16.80 -0.19 29.21
N HIS A 994 15.62 0.40 29.35
CA HIS A 994 14.49 0.28 28.42
C HIS A 994 14.17 1.61 27.73
N GLY A 995 15.12 2.55 27.72
CA GLY A 995 14.92 3.88 27.14
C GLY A 995 13.78 4.66 27.78
N TRP A 996 13.48 4.38 29.06
CA TRP A 996 12.38 4.98 29.80
C TRP A 996 11.00 4.80 29.14
N ARG A 997 10.76 3.67 28.46
CA ARG A 997 9.52 3.40 27.72
C ARG A 997 8.92 2.04 28.03
N GLU A 998 7.60 1.99 27.97
CA GLU A 998 6.83 0.75 28.09
C GLU A 998 7.13 -0.22 26.95
N LEU A 999 7.24 0.31 25.73
CA LEU A 999 7.43 -0.48 24.50
C LEU A 999 8.64 -1.44 24.56
N PHE A 1000 9.71 -1.06 25.28
CA PHE A 1000 10.93 -1.87 25.43
C PHE A 1000 11.01 -2.58 26.78
N THR A 1001 10.02 -2.39 27.66
CA THR A 1001 9.96 -3.08 28.94
C THR A 1001 9.56 -4.54 28.71
N PRO A 1002 10.21 -5.51 29.38
CA PRO A 1002 9.81 -6.90 29.33
C PRO A 1002 8.35 -7.11 29.73
N ASP A 1003 7.59 -7.79 28.86
CA ASP A 1003 6.26 -8.27 29.21
C ASP A 1003 6.39 -9.42 30.21
N PRO A 1004 5.67 -9.40 31.35
CA PRO A 1004 5.74 -10.45 32.35
C PRO A 1004 5.47 -11.86 31.82
N ARG A 1005 4.72 -11.99 30.72
CA ARG A 1005 4.42 -13.29 30.07
C ARG A 1005 5.64 -13.88 29.36
N TYR A 1006 6.51 -13.03 28.80
CA TYR A 1006 7.56 -13.44 27.86
C TYR A 1006 8.98 -13.23 28.39
N GLY A 1007 9.17 -12.34 29.38
CA GLY A 1007 10.49 -11.95 29.87
C GLY A 1007 11.30 -11.06 28.90
N VAL A 1008 10.70 -10.68 27.78
CA VAL A 1008 11.19 -9.70 26.78
C VAL A 1008 10.02 -8.82 26.35
N SER A 1009 10.29 -7.72 25.63
CA SER A 1009 9.20 -6.90 25.09
C SER A 1009 8.31 -7.69 24.13
N ILE A 1010 7.06 -7.25 23.95
CA ILE A 1010 6.08 -7.94 23.09
C ILE A 1010 6.62 -8.07 21.66
N GLU A 1011 7.22 -7.01 21.13
CA GLU A 1011 7.76 -7.00 19.76
C GLU A 1011 8.96 -7.95 19.61
N GLU A 1012 9.86 -7.99 20.59
CA GLU A 1012 10.98 -8.93 20.61
C GLU A 1012 10.50 -10.38 20.68
N TRP A 1013 9.42 -10.64 21.41
CA TRP A 1013 8.79 -11.97 21.43
C TRP A 1013 8.21 -12.36 20.07
N LEU A 1014 7.51 -11.46 19.38
CA LEU A 1014 7.01 -11.69 18.02
C LEU A 1014 8.13 -11.97 17.03
N ARG A 1015 9.25 -11.24 17.15
CA ARG A 1015 10.45 -11.45 16.33
C ARG A 1015 11.10 -12.80 16.57
N LYS A 1016 11.29 -13.20 17.84
CA LYS A 1016 11.89 -14.50 18.21
C LYS A 1016 11.07 -15.72 17.73
N HIS A 1017 9.79 -15.51 17.40
CA HIS A 1017 8.90 -16.54 16.84
C HIS A 1017 8.66 -16.35 15.33
N TRP A 1018 9.45 -15.50 14.66
CA TRP A 1018 9.37 -15.21 13.22
C TRP A 1018 7.99 -14.72 12.74
N VAL A 1019 7.19 -14.12 13.64
CA VAL A 1019 5.86 -13.56 13.29
C VAL A 1019 5.99 -12.33 12.41
N ILE A 1020 6.99 -11.48 12.66
CA ILE A 1020 7.29 -10.29 11.86
C ILE A 1020 7.82 -10.68 10.47
N GLU A 1021 8.64 -11.74 10.40
CA GLU A 1021 9.14 -12.31 9.14
C GLU A 1021 7.97 -12.87 8.31
N GLY A 1022 7.16 -13.74 8.91
CA GLY A 1022 5.90 -14.21 8.34
C GLY A 1022 6.03 -15.02 7.05
N ASP A 1023 7.18 -15.62 6.74
CA ASP A 1023 7.39 -16.38 5.51
C ASP A 1023 7.47 -17.89 5.77
N ALA A 1024 6.39 -18.60 5.43
CA ALA A 1024 6.27 -20.05 5.64
C ALA A 1024 7.27 -20.87 4.80
N ARG A 1025 7.84 -20.30 3.72
CA ARG A 1025 8.78 -21.00 2.84
C ARG A 1025 10.14 -21.20 3.50
N LEU A 1026 10.45 -20.40 4.51
CA LEU A 1026 11.66 -20.53 5.31
C LEU A 1026 11.63 -21.72 6.27
N GLN A 1027 10.49 -22.43 6.41
CA GLN A 1027 10.35 -23.65 7.21
C GLN A 1027 10.99 -23.55 8.61
N ARG A 1028 10.76 -22.43 9.32
CA ARG A 1028 11.31 -22.18 10.67
C ARG A 1028 10.89 -23.25 11.69
N TRP A 1029 9.82 -23.98 11.39
CA TRP A 1029 9.20 -24.99 12.23
C TRP A 1029 9.26 -26.40 11.58
N ALA A 1030 10.41 -26.75 11.00
CA ALA A 1030 10.61 -28.04 10.31
C ALA A 1030 10.33 -29.30 11.14
N SER A 1031 10.25 -29.19 12.48
CA SER A 1031 9.84 -30.30 13.37
C SER A 1031 8.37 -30.73 13.20
N TYR A 1032 7.55 -29.93 12.51
CA TYR A 1032 6.17 -30.28 12.17
C TYR A 1032 6.15 -31.23 10.97
N ALA A 1033 6.37 -32.52 11.24
CA ALA A 1033 6.73 -33.56 10.26
C ALA A 1033 5.78 -33.74 9.05
N TYR A 1034 4.53 -33.30 9.14
CA TYR A 1034 3.55 -33.43 8.04
C TYR A 1034 3.58 -32.25 7.06
N ASN A 1035 3.83 -31.04 7.57
CA ASN A 1035 3.99 -29.86 6.74
C ASN A 1035 4.98 -28.90 7.43
N PRO A 1036 6.19 -28.70 6.89
CA PRO A 1036 7.16 -27.77 7.46
C PRO A 1036 6.84 -26.30 7.14
N HIS A 1037 5.89 -26.03 6.24
CA HIS A 1037 5.45 -24.68 5.83
C HIS A 1037 4.38 -24.10 6.76
N VAL A 1038 4.65 -24.14 8.07
CA VAL A 1038 3.76 -23.60 9.09
C VAL A 1038 4.37 -22.38 9.76
N LEU A 1039 3.52 -21.45 10.15
CA LEU A 1039 3.87 -20.24 10.90
C LEU A 1039 3.43 -20.34 12.36
N PHE A 1040 3.95 -19.46 13.21
CA PHE A 1040 3.56 -19.36 14.61
C PHE A 1040 2.22 -18.62 14.75
N ASP A 1041 1.28 -19.19 15.51
CA ASP A 1041 -0.03 -18.57 15.83
C ASP A 1041 0.08 -17.81 17.16
N PRO A 1042 0.33 -16.49 17.17
CA PRO A 1042 0.60 -15.73 18.39
C PRO A 1042 -0.66 -15.46 19.22
N ASP A 1043 -1.83 -15.30 18.59
CA ASP A 1043 -3.09 -15.06 19.27
C ASP A 1043 -3.74 -16.36 19.76
N ASN A 1044 -3.42 -17.49 19.10
CA ASN A 1044 -3.96 -18.80 19.41
C ASN A 1044 -5.48 -18.79 19.56
N VAL A 1045 -6.21 -18.17 18.63
CA VAL A 1045 -7.67 -17.97 18.75
C VAL A 1045 -8.44 -19.29 18.84
N SER A 1046 -7.82 -20.40 18.44
CA SER A 1046 -8.38 -21.74 18.55
C SER A 1046 -8.14 -22.43 19.90
N ASP A 1047 -7.38 -21.81 20.82
CA ASP A 1047 -6.91 -22.44 22.06
C ASP A 1047 -6.19 -23.78 21.81
N GLY A 1048 -5.42 -23.88 20.73
CA GLY A 1048 -4.69 -25.06 20.28
C GLY A 1048 -5.56 -26.12 19.57
N ALA A 1049 -6.84 -25.83 19.34
CA ALA A 1049 -7.76 -26.76 18.67
C ALA A 1049 -7.65 -26.74 17.14
N ALA A 1050 -6.99 -25.73 16.54
CA ALA A 1050 -6.83 -25.65 15.10
C ALA A 1050 -6.09 -26.88 14.55
N ARG A 1051 -6.71 -27.53 13.56
CA ARG A 1051 -6.16 -28.66 12.83
C ARG A 1051 -6.38 -28.45 11.33
N PHE A 1052 -5.37 -28.83 10.58
CA PHE A 1052 -5.20 -28.61 9.15
C PHE A 1052 -4.93 -29.94 8.44
N VAL A 1053 -5.24 -30.08 7.16
CA VAL A 1053 -5.16 -31.32 6.38
C VAL A 1053 -4.44 -31.11 5.03
N CYS A 1054 -3.45 -31.96 4.76
CA CYS A 1054 -2.87 -32.05 3.42
C CYS A 1054 -3.68 -33.06 2.59
N ALA A 1055 -4.51 -32.60 1.65
CA ALA A 1055 -5.29 -33.50 0.79
C ALA A 1055 -5.27 -33.04 -0.69
N PRO A 1056 -4.88 -33.92 -1.64
CA PRO A 1056 -4.83 -33.60 -3.07
C PRO A 1056 -6.23 -33.52 -3.70
N GLU A 1057 -7.15 -34.28 -3.12
CA GLU A 1057 -8.54 -34.46 -3.52
C GLU A 1057 -9.48 -33.85 -2.49
N ALA A 1058 -8.99 -32.88 -1.70
CA ALA A 1058 -9.91 -32.14 -0.88
C ALA A 1058 -10.94 -31.52 -1.85
N PRO A 1059 -12.25 -31.79 -1.64
CA PRO A 1059 -13.26 -31.63 -2.68
C PRO A 1059 -13.44 -30.19 -3.15
N HIS A 1060 -12.71 -29.24 -2.54
CA HIS A 1060 -12.86 -27.81 -2.74
C HIS A 1060 -11.59 -27.12 -3.24
N GLU A 1061 -11.72 -26.18 -4.17
CA GLU A 1061 -10.64 -25.30 -4.63
C GLU A 1061 -9.97 -24.54 -3.46
N TRP A 1062 -10.71 -24.30 -2.37
CA TRP A 1062 -10.25 -23.62 -1.16
C TRP A 1062 -9.38 -24.52 -0.26
N SER A 1063 -9.58 -25.84 -0.39
CA SER A 1063 -8.83 -26.89 0.28
C SER A 1063 -7.61 -27.38 -0.51
N LYS A 1064 -7.51 -27.02 -1.80
CA LYS A 1064 -6.21 -26.94 -2.51
C LYS A 1064 -5.30 -25.84 -1.93
N GLY A 1065 -5.81 -25.05 -0.97
CA GLY A 1065 -5.22 -23.83 -0.43
C GLY A 1065 -4.72 -23.86 1.01
N GLU A 1066 -4.49 -25.01 1.66
CA GLU A 1066 -3.69 -24.98 2.91
C GLU A 1066 -2.18 -24.72 2.69
N PHE A 1067 -1.79 -24.58 1.41
CA PHE A 1067 -0.52 -24.10 0.83
C PHE A 1067 0.78 -24.83 1.27
N LEU A 1068 1.57 -25.18 0.25
CA LEU A 1068 2.93 -25.76 0.32
C LEU A 1068 3.07 -27.13 0.99
N CYS A 1069 1.97 -27.89 1.20
CA CYS A 1069 2.11 -29.31 1.56
C CYS A 1069 2.99 -30.04 0.53
N PRO A 1070 4.03 -30.79 0.94
CA PRO A 1070 4.84 -31.59 0.02
C PRO A 1070 3.97 -32.64 -0.69
N ASN A 1071 4.29 -32.96 -1.96
CA ASN A 1071 3.58 -33.95 -2.80
C ASN A 1071 3.44 -35.37 -2.20
N VAL A 1072 4.08 -35.64 -1.06
CA VAL A 1072 4.06 -36.93 -0.33
C VAL A 1072 3.06 -36.99 0.83
N ALA A 1073 2.39 -35.89 1.19
CA ALA A 1073 1.40 -35.84 2.28
C ALA A 1073 -0.02 -36.23 1.83
N LEU A 1074 -0.15 -37.07 0.81
CA LEU A 1074 -1.44 -37.41 0.20
C LEU A 1074 -2.03 -38.65 0.87
N GLY A 1075 -2.96 -38.44 1.82
CA GLY A 1075 -3.85 -39.50 2.32
C GLY A 1075 -3.94 -39.75 3.83
N THR A 1076 -3.43 -38.91 4.74
CA THR A 1076 -3.57 -39.08 6.22
C THR A 1076 -3.19 -37.79 7.01
N PRO A 1077 -3.08 -37.84 8.36
CA PRO A 1077 -3.90 -37.20 9.40
C PRO A 1077 -3.79 -35.66 9.51
N SER A 1078 -4.68 -35.04 10.29
CA SER A 1078 -4.61 -33.60 10.54
C SER A 1078 -3.39 -33.17 11.36
N PHE A 1079 -2.80 -32.02 11.05
CA PHE A 1079 -1.65 -31.44 11.73
C PHE A 1079 -2.02 -30.13 12.43
N GLY A 1080 -1.23 -29.75 13.45
CA GLY A 1080 -1.38 -28.46 14.15
C GLY A 1080 -0.30 -27.47 13.72
N VAL A 1081 -0.33 -26.28 14.32
CA VAL A 1081 0.67 -25.22 14.13
C VAL A 1081 1.36 -24.89 15.47
N PRO A 1082 2.57 -24.32 15.44
CA PRO A 1082 3.21 -23.81 16.65
C PRO A 1082 2.42 -22.63 17.21
N HIS A 1083 2.22 -22.63 18.53
CA HIS A 1083 1.42 -21.63 19.25
C HIS A 1083 1.96 -21.45 20.68
N PRO A 1084 1.66 -20.33 21.37
CA PRO A 1084 2.09 -20.12 22.74
C PRO A 1084 1.41 -21.08 23.73
N PRO A 1085 2.04 -21.33 24.89
CA PRO A 1085 1.38 -21.94 26.04
C PRO A 1085 0.21 -21.08 26.56
N LYS A 1086 -0.70 -21.70 27.32
CA LYS A 1086 -1.82 -21.01 27.94
C LYS A 1086 -1.35 -19.84 28.84
N GLY A 1087 -1.93 -18.66 28.65
CA GLY A 1087 -1.57 -17.43 29.37
C GLY A 1087 -0.47 -16.60 28.70
N GLN A 1088 0.11 -17.11 27.61
CA GLN A 1088 1.10 -16.40 26.78
C GLN A 1088 0.54 -16.02 25.40
N GLU A 1089 -0.78 -16.11 25.20
CA GLU A 1089 -1.41 -15.64 23.97
C GLU A 1089 -1.30 -14.11 23.86
N LEU A 1090 -1.04 -13.60 22.65
CA LEU A 1090 -0.78 -12.19 22.39
C LEU A 1090 -1.95 -11.30 22.82
N ARG A 1091 -3.13 -11.45 22.18
CA ARG A 1091 -4.47 -10.95 22.58
C ARG A 1091 -4.46 -9.60 23.32
N ILE A 1092 -3.83 -8.59 22.74
CA ILE A 1092 -3.58 -7.30 23.39
C ILE A 1092 -4.88 -6.51 23.55
N ALA A 1093 -5.14 -6.03 24.77
CA ALA A 1093 -6.22 -5.11 25.07
C ALA A 1093 -5.70 -3.99 25.98
N ARG A 1094 -5.76 -2.74 25.49
CA ARG A 1094 -5.43 -1.53 26.23
C ARG A 1094 -6.70 -0.98 26.85
N LEU A 1095 -6.91 -1.26 28.14
CA LEU A 1095 -8.08 -0.80 28.88
C LEU A 1095 -8.12 0.73 28.97
N ARG A 1096 -9.32 1.28 28.79
CA ARG A 1096 -9.68 2.67 29.04
C ARG A 1096 -10.29 2.81 30.44
N GLY A 1097 -10.40 4.05 30.92
CA GLY A 1097 -10.91 4.34 32.28
C GLY A 1097 -12.37 3.94 32.52
N ASP A 1098 -13.14 3.70 31.45
CA ASP A 1098 -14.55 3.29 31.48
C ASP A 1098 -14.76 1.78 31.33
N GLY A 1099 -13.67 0.99 31.25
CA GLY A 1099 -13.71 -0.46 31.08
C GLY A 1099 -13.83 -0.95 29.63
N SER A 1100 -13.91 -0.05 28.65
CA SER A 1100 -13.71 -0.37 27.24
C SER A 1100 -12.22 -0.57 26.91
N ALA A 1101 -11.90 -0.99 25.68
CA ALA A 1101 -10.51 -1.18 25.26
C ALA A 1101 -10.27 -0.82 23.79
N ASP A 1102 -9.06 -0.36 23.51
CA ASP A 1102 -8.43 -0.52 22.20
C ASP A 1102 -7.75 -1.89 22.15
N ALA A 1103 -7.73 -2.54 20.99
CA ALA A 1103 -7.27 -3.92 20.87
C ALA A 1103 -6.33 -4.12 19.68
N PHE A 1104 -5.41 -5.08 19.84
CA PHE A 1104 -4.60 -5.61 18.75
C PHE A 1104 -4.75 -7.12 18.71
N ARG A 1105 -5.07 -7.67 17.52
CA ARG A 1105 -5.23 -9.10 17.27
C ARG A 1105 -4.39 -9.47 16.06
N MET A 1106 -3.81 -10.66 16.07
CA MET A 1106 -3.02 -11.21 14.97
C MET A 1106 -3.35 -12.68 14.76
N PRO A 1107 -4.54 -12.98 14.23
CA PRO A 1107 -5.02 -14.36 14.09
C PRO A 1107 -4.25 -15.14 13.02
N MET A 1108 -4.02 -16.42 13.28
CA MET A 1108 -3.69 -17.40 12.26
C MET A 1108 -4.96 -17.92 11.59
N LEU A 1109 -5.09 -17.71 10.28
CA LEU A 1109 -6.24 -18.18 9.50
C LEU A 1109 -5.89 -19.42 8.69
N ARG A 1110 -4.66 -19.49 8.16
CA ARG A 1110 -4.11 -20.66 7.44
C ARG A 1110 -2.66 -20.91 7.87
N PRO A 1111 -2.16 -22.16 7.84
CA PRO A 1111 -0.83 -22.48 8.37
C PRO A 1111 0.32 -21.73 7.69
N ALA A 1112 0.21 -21.51 6.38
CA ALA A 1112 1.19 -20.78 5.57
C ALA A 1112 0.88 -19.27 5.45
N GLY A 1113 -0.15 -18.77 6.14
CA GLY A 1113 -0.62 -17.39 6.08
C GLY A 1113 -1.83 -17.17 5.19
N GLN A 1114 -2.55 -16.06 5.43
CA GLN A 1114 -3.71 -15.63 4.63
C GLN A 1114 -3.80 -14.10 4.61
N HIS A 1115 -4.22 -13.53 3.47
CA HIS A 1115 -4.51 -12.10 3.37
C HIS A 1115 -5.91 -11.77 3.90
N GLY A 1116 -5.99 -11.11 5.05
CA GLY A 1116 -7.27 -10.73 5.66
C GLY A 1116 -8.17 -11.89 6.07
N ILE A 1117 -9.34 -11.54 6.60
CA ILE A 1117 -10.39 -12.49 6.99
C ILE A 1117 -11.39 -12.64 5.85
N TYR A 1118 -11.83 -13.87 5.57
CA TYR A 1118 -12.79 -14.16 4.52
C TYR A 1118 -14.15 -14.60 5.10
N ASN A 1119 -15.03 -15.12 4.24
CA ASN A 1119 -16.26 -15.79 4.64
C ASN A 1119 -15.96 -17.04 5.50
N PRO A 1120 -16.92 -17.48 6.33
CA PRO A 1120 -16.81 -18.70 7.13
C PRO A 1120 -16.25 -19.91 6.36
N GLN A 1121 -15.38 -20.67 7.00
CA GLN A 1121 -14.73 -21.87 6.48
C GLN A 1121 -15.12 -23.08 7.34
N PRO A 1122 -16.40 -23.51 7.30
CA PRO A 1122 -16.95 -24.41 8.32
C PRO A 1122 -16.39 -25.84 8.25
N PHE A 1123 -15.79 -26.22 7.11
CA PHE A 1123 -15.09 -27.49 6.93
C PHE A 1123 -13.81 -27.62 7.79
N ARG A 1124 -13.29 -26.53 8.35
CA ARG A 1124 -12.09 -26.57 9.21
C ARG A 1124 -12.44 -27.07 10.61
N THR A 1125 -11.48 -27.67 11.30
CA THR A 1125 -11.69 -28.09 12.71
C THR A 1125 -11.97 -26.88 13.62
N PHE A 1126 -11.30 -25.75 13.37
CA PHE A 1126 -11.63 -24.46 13.96
C PHE A 1126 -11.72 -23.40 12.84
N ASP A 1127 -12.87 -22.76 12.70
CA ASP A 1127 -13.15 -21.72 11.70
C ASP A 1127 -12.73 -20.34 12.22
N ALA A 1128 -11.43 -20.06 12.10
CA ALA A 1128 -10.85 -18.80 12.55
C ALA A 1128 -11.40 -17.57 11.78
N ASP A 1129 -11.81 -17.74 10.52
CA ASP A 1129 -12.42 -16.67 9.73
C ASP A 1129 -13.77 -16.25 10.34
N ALA A 1130 -14.68 -17.21 10.59
CA ALA A 1130 -15.96 -16.92 11.25
C ALA A 1130 -15.78 -16.34 12.65
N TYR A 1131 -14.84 -16.89 13.43
CA TYR A 1131 -14.51 -16.39 14.76
C TYR A 1131 -14.10 -14.92 14.73
N MET A 1132 -13.21 -14.54 13.82
CA MET A 1132 -12.68 -13.16 13.75
C MET A 1132 -13.69 -12.17 13.17
N VAL A 1133 -14.58 -12.59 12.26
CA VAL A 1133 -15.73 -11.77 11.84
C VAL A 1133 -16.65 -11.50 13.03
N ASN A 1134 -17.03 -12.53 13.80
CA ASN A 1134 -17.89 -12.37 14.98
C ASN A 1134 -17.23 -11.49 16.04
N PHE A 1135 -15.93 -11.67 16.29
CA PHE A 1135 -15.17 -10.85 17.22
C PHE A 1135 -15.17 -9.37 16.80
N THR A 1136 -14.88 -9.10 15.52
CA THR A 1136 -14.85 -7.74 14.95
C THR A 1136 -16.23 -7.08 15.05
N ALA A 1137 -17.28 -7.79 14.62
CA ALA A 1137 -18.65 -7.30 14.67
C ALA A 1137 -19.11 -7.00 16.12
N ARG A 1138 -18.80 -7.89 17.07
CA ARG A 1138 -19.12 -7.71 18.49
C ARG A 1138 -18.34 -6.57 19.14
N PHE A 1139 -17.05 -6.42 18.80
CA PHE A 1139 -16.23 -5.30 19.28
C PHE A 1139 -16.84 -3.96 18.87
N MET A 1140 -17.20 -3.81 17.59
CA MET A 1140 -17.81 -2.58 17.08
C MET A 1140 -19.21 -2.35 17.64
N ALA A 1141 -20.06 -3.37 17.66
CA ALA A 1141 -21.42 -3.27 18.20
C ALA A 1141 -21.46 -2.85 19.67
N SER A 1142 -20.36 -3.10 20.41
CA SER A 1142 -20.24 -2.83 21.84
C SER A 1142 -19.38 -1.62 22.20
N ASN A 1143 -18.89 -0.83 21.23
CA ASN A 1143 -17.93 0.25 21.44
C ASN A 1143 -16.69 -0.21 22.22
N GLY A 1144 -16.12 -1.35 21.84
CA GLY A 1144 -14.92 -1.88 22.47
C GLY A 1144 -15.10 -2.30 23.93
N THR A 1145 -16.33 -2.50 24.43
CA THR A 1145 -16.56 -3.08 25.77
C THR A 1145 -16.57 -4.60 25.76
N GLN A 1146 -16.76 -5.22 24.58
CA GLN A 1146 -16.73 -6.68 24.40
C GLN A 1146 -15.52 -7.05 23.53
N PHE A 1147 -14.37 -7.22 24.18
CA PHE A 1147 -13.07 -7.51 23.54
C PHE A 1147 -12.41 -8.80 24.06
N ALA A 1148 -13.05 -9.49 25.01
CA ALA A 1148 -12.53 -10.72 25.60
C ALA A 1148 -12.56 -11.89 24.60
N HIS A 1149 -11.58 -12.78 24.73
CA HIS A 1149 -11.54 -14.05 24.00
C HIS A 1149 -12.75 -14.93 24.35
N VAL A 1150 -13.33 -15.59 23.35
CA VAL A 1150 -14.46 -16.51 23.53
C VAL A 1150 -14.01 -17.92 23.21
N GLN A 1151 -13.75 -18.72 24.24
CA GLN A 1151 -13.23 -20.07 24.08
C GLN A 1151 -14.20 -20.97 23.30
N GLY A 1152 -13.68 -21.62 22.24
CA GLY A 1152 -14.37 -22.70 21.53
C GLY A 1152 -15.61 -22.31 20.70
N CYS A 1153 -15.80 -21.02 20.39
CA CYS A 1153 -16.99 -20.54 19.67
C CYS A 1153 -16.65 -20.03 18.25
N ASP A 1154 -16.19 -20.91 17.36
CA ASP A 1154 -15.87 -20.64 15.95
C ASP A 1154 -17.07 -20.79 15.00
N CYS A 1155 -18.28 -20.74 15.55
CA CYS A 1155 -19.50 -20.94 14.81
C CYS A 1155 -19.88 -19.71 13.97
N SER A 1156 -20.68 -19.96 12.95
CA SER A 1156 -21.38 -18.95 12.18
C SER A 1156 -22.84 -19.11 12.46
N TYR A 1157 -23.65 -18.13 12.80
CA TYR A 1157 -25.10 -18.31 12.98
C TYR A 1157 -25.62 -19.22 14.11
N ARG A 1158 -26.76 -18.81 14.70
CA ARG A 1158 -27.45 -19.51 15.80
C ARG A 1158 -28.28 -20.69 15.33
N SER A 1159 -29.04 -20.48 14.27
CA SER A 1159 -29.92 -21.48 13.64
C SER A 1159 -30.06 -21.13 12.17
N ARG A 1160 -30.25 -22.14 11.32
CA ARG A 1160 -30.53 -21.90 9.91
C ARG A 1160 -31.93 -21.29 9.74
N ALA A 1161 -32.07 -20.41 8.75
CA ALA A 1161 -33.34 -19.80 8.39
C ALA A 1161 -33.97 -20.55 7.21
N GLY A 1162 -35.24 -20.90 7.33
CA GLY A 1162 -36.05 -21.32 6.19
C GLY A 1162 -36.47 -20.13 5.33
N PHE A 1163 -36.77 -20.39 4.06
CA PHE A 1163 -37.31 -19.38 3.14
C PHE A 1163 -38.59 -19.90 2.49
N THR A 1164 -39.57 -19.02 2.31
CA THR A 1164 -40.72 -19.29 1.46
C THR A 1164 -40.86 -18.19 0.43
N PHE A 1165 -41.02 -18.54 -0.85
CA PHE A 1165 -41.39 -17.60 -1.90
C PHE A 1165 -42.83 -17.87 -2.35
N ASN A 1166 -43.70 -16.85 -2.27
CA ASN A 1166 -45.13 -16.95 -2.59
C ASN A 1166 -45.84 -18.10 -1.83
N GLY A 1167 -45.50 -18.25 -0.55
CA GLY A 1167 -46.07 -19.26 0.34
C GLY A 1167 -45.56 -20.69 0.10
N LYS A 1168 -44.60 -20.90 -0.80
CA LYS A 1168 -43.96 -22.20 -1.04
C LYS A 1168 -42.54 -22.21 -0.46
N PRO A 1169 -42.11 -23.26 0.26
CA PRO A 1169 -40.71 -23.43 0.63
C PRO A 1169 -39.83 -23.38 -0.62
N ASP A 1170 -38.85 -22.48 -0.63
CA ASP A 1170 -37.93 -22.30 -1.76
C ASP A 1170 -36.63 -21.69 -1.22
N GLY A 1171 -35.52 -22.38 -1.44
CA GLY A 1171 -34.18 -21.87 -1.16
C GLY A 1171 -33.52 -21.48 -2.47
N PRO A 1172 -33.50 -20.19 -2.81
CA PRO A 1172 -32.90 -19.76 -4.06
C PRO A 1172 -31.47 -20.31 -4.18
N GLY A 1173 -31.06 -20.79 -5.35
CA GLY A 1173 -29.70 -21.29 -5.58
C GLY A 1173 -29.39 -22.70 -5.08
N LEU A 1174 -30.31 -23.38 -4.38
CA LEU A 1174 -30.21 -24.80 -4.06
C LEU A 1174 -31.44 -25.54 -4.59
N ASP A 1175 -31.26 -26.78 -5.06
CA ASP A 1175 -32.38 -27.63 -5.49
C ASP A 1175 -33.30 -28.00 -4.30
N ASP A 1176 -32.73 -28.13 -3.09
CA ASP A 1176 -33.46 -28.30 -1.82
C ASP A 1176 -32.59 -27.91 -0.62
N VAL A 1177 -32.99 -26.90 0.18
CA VAL A 1177 -32.28 -26.47 1.41
C VAL A 1177 -32.19 -27.57 2.47
N SER A 1178 -33.08 -28.56 2.41
CA SER A 1178 -33.03 -29.72 3.31
C SER A 1178 -31.80 -30.60 3.09
N THR A 1179 -31.10 -30.45 1.97
CA THR A 1179 -29.83 -31.14 1.66
C THR A 1179 -28.62 -30.58 2.42
N CYS A 1180 -28.73 -29.38 2.97
CA CYS A 1180 -27.73 -28.83 3.87
C CYS A 1180 -27.83 -29.57 5.21
N ASP A 1181 -26.98 -30.54 5.52
CA ASP A 1181 -27.04 -31.27 6.80
C ASP A 1181 -26.41 -30.43 7.93
N ASP A 1182 -27.18 -30.05 8.96
CA ASP A 1182 -26.70 -29.29 10.12
C ASP A 1182 -25.72 -30.10 11.01
N THR A 1183 -25.64 -31.42 10.81
CA THR A 1183 -24.67 -32.29 11.47
C THR A 1183 -23.36 -32.41 10.68
N ASP A 1184 -23.36 -31.99 9.42
CA ASP A 1184 -22.18 -31.98 8.57
C ASP A 1184 -21.58 -30.56 8.53
N THR A 1185 -20.41 -30.43 9.15
CA THR A 1185 -19.63 -29.19 9.20
C THR A 1185 -19.26 -28.65 7.83
N ALA A 1186 -19.37 -29.43 6.75
CA ALA A 1186 -19.19 -28.94 5.40
C ALA A 1186 -20.18 -27.83 5.01
N TYR A 1187 -21.40 -27.83 5.59
CA TYR A 1187 -22.49 -26.90 5.22
C TYR A 1187 -22.62 -25.66 6.13
N GLY A 1188 -21.79 -25.55 7.17
CA GLY A 1188 -21.86 -24.46 8.17
C GLY A 1188 -21.70 -24.96 9.60
N LYS A 1189 -21.13 -24.13 10.50
CA LYS A 1189 -21.02 -24.46 11.93
C LYS A 1189 -22.08 -23.74 12.75
N VAL A 1190 -23.16 -24.44 13.09
CA VAL A 1190 -24.22 -23.92 13.97
C VAL A 1190 -23.67 -23.63 15.37
N CYS A 1191 -23.94 -22.44 15.90
CA CYS A 1191 -23.56 -22.10 17.26
C CYS A 1191 -24.32 -22.92 18.30
N SER A 1192 -23.60 -23.38 19.33
CA SER A 1192 -24.27 -23.78 20.57
C SER A 1192 -25.05 -22.58 21.14
N PRO A 1193 -26.16 -22.79 21.90
CA PRO A 1193 -26.90 -21.68 22.49
C PRO A 1193 -26.02 -20.72 23.30
N VAL A 1194 -25.05 -21.25 24.04
CA VAL A 1194 -24.09 -20.46 24.82
C VAL A 1194 -23.20 -19.62 23.91
N CYS A 1195 -22.66 -20.19 22.83
CA CYS A 1195 -21.85 -19.43 21.88
C CYS A 1195 -22.67 -18.37 21.16
N ALA A 1196 -23.89 -18.69 20.73
CA ALA A 1196 -24.79 -17.73 20.08
C ALA A 1196 -25.12 -16.56 21.00
N ASP A 1197 -25.47 -16.82 22.26
CA ASP A 1197 -25.76 -15.79 23.26
C ASP A 1197 -24.51 -14.96 23.59
N THR A 1198 -23.33 -15.59 23.65
CA THR A 1198 -22.05 -14.90 23.91
C THR A 1198 -21.66 -13.98 22.76
N TRP A 1199 -21.86 -14.40 21.51
CA TRP A 1199 -21.64 -13.55 20.35
C TRP A 1199 -22.74 -12.51 20.16
N GLY A 1200 -23.93 -12.75 20.69
CA GLY A 1200 -25.12 -11.95 20.44
C GLY A 1200 -25.72 -12.20 19.06
N LEU A 1201 -25.61 -13.43 18.55
CA LEU A 1201 -26.14 -13.85 17.25
C LEU A 1201 -27.62 -14.23 17.36
N TYR A 1202 -28.44 -13.63 16.50
CA TYR A 1202 -29.85 -13.95 16.33
C TYR A 1202 -30.17 -14.09 14.84
N SER A 1203 -30.88 -15.17 14.48
CA SER A 1203 -31.37 -15.41 13.12
C SER A 1203 -32.85 -15.83 13.16
N PRO A 1204 -33.67 -15.39 12.19
CA PRO A 1204 -35.06 -15.81 12.12
C PRO A 1204 -35.17 -17.29 11.74
N PRO A 1205 -36.16 -18.02 12.27
CA PRO A 1205 -36.41 -19.40 11.85
C PRO A 1205 -36.98 -19.48 10.42
N LEU A 1206 -37.66 -18.42 9.95
CA LEU A 1206 -38.31 -18.37 8.64
C LEU A 1206 -38.33 -16.95 8.08
N THR A 1207 -38.01 -16.81 6.80
CA THR A 1207 -38.17 -15.58 6.02
C THR A 1207 -39.27 -15.77 4.98
N GLN A 1208 -40.35 -15.02 5.11
CA GLN A 1208 -41.46 -15.04 4.17
C GLN A 1208 -41.24 -14.00 3.07
N CYS A 1209 -41.01 -14.51 1.86
CA CYS A 1209 -40.85 -13.73 0.65
C CYS A 1209 -42.14 -13.78 -0.16
N SER A 1210 -42.65 -12.61 -0.51
CA SER A 1210 -43.62 -12.47 -1.58
C SER A 1210 -42.88 -11.90 -2.78
N ALA A 1211 -42.97 -12.56 -3.94
CA ALA A 1211 -42.87 -11.78 -5.15
C ALA A 1211 -44.02 -10.77 -5.07
N SER A 1212 -43.72 -9.47 -5.08
CA SER A 1212 -44.78 -8.51 -5.39
C SER A 1212 -45.49 -9.02 -6.65
N PRO A 1213 -46.81 -9.25 -6.61
CA PRO A 1213 -47.54 -9.86 -7.72
C PRO A 1213 -47.36 -9.11 -9.03
#